data_AF-A0A662WT97-F1
#
_entry.id   AF-A0A662WT97-F1
#
_cell.length_a   1.000
_cell.length_b   1.000
_cell.length_c   1.000
_cell.angle_alpha   90.00
_cell.angle_beta   90.00
_cell.angle_gamma   90.00
#
_symmetry.space_group_name_H-M   'P 1'
#
loop_
_entity.id
_entity.type
_entity.pdbx_description
1 polymer ?
#
loop_
_entity_poly.entity_id
_entity_poly.type
_entity_poly.pdbx_seq_one_letter_code
_entity_poly.pdbx_strand_id
1 'polypeptide(L)'
;ATSPPLGEAENAPAAPPPPPSAAKEHPKASQEATDDVLLSNGVVSDENSDVEGERRSAASRSAHLHLPASAAKASSAARSMAASARSKLAQGGRRVLSPLAHAASGVSGKASKKEKAGPTTSPSSADSVDADAEVSSSEGGMDPLTSVTSAAGSLTSGLTSSLASASSSIGSLLFSSQTSTTSSIDAADMSPGDSRAAEEAAATIAEAEAEAAAAAEVLRQVTAQQRMHILEDLVQHRRSDWNYLKAMHEGSNYWLNVALLREQQVMQHLGEKQSIRRGAQFFYLGIGLGRLIGESTHPELLAMDCCQLLEELEFYFSSSTVQGMPFPLDYREVLLSLCDILALIYSKLVGDNSSSENLNLFQAIIRFDERIKQLPTIARLRPSPITLADRHASMSRLAHSFIALVAACYALLLSSPVHATYNIGLGKSDITGPAAEVVMMGFAVTSESTAGILSRLYARAYLIEDPDTSERVMFVHCDLHSVMQLVHQEVLAELATKYSGVYTEQNVVLHATHTHAGPGGTAGYFLYDVSILGFISENFDKIVSGIMDAIDEAHNSVESGTIRWNKGTVEKGGKNRSPDAYLANPEAERALYDSDIDTVMRALHFYSSAGKLRGVLAFYPVHPTSLTEENLLISGDNKGYAEFLLEDELDDVIVGIGIANAGDVSPNLIDNGDGTFSGEGNTSIESAEIMGQRQYDTLSTLINATSELIEGSIVAKLSYVDMSNVTLNGVKSTTADPYANGTCPAVVGENFAAGTEDGRGLGWFTEGDLEANPLFVALGATIKDTPQWVQDCQNANKVPLLATGLMEPTPWTPSILPVQIVKLGQFAIAVTSFEVTTMAGRRIRTTVKEALADAGVTEVELAAISNAYVQYMTTREEYLIQDYEGASTLFGPNQLAAVQQELARVAASVVDSSVELDVGPTPLQLDRDSMLNFQTGVVLDTAPSGGFSSVRTQPSSSYAIGSMASAIFAGAHPKNALTLVTSFCDVEKLGSDGSYTTVMTDAHWDLRYHWERYLVAESKNTCEWNIRSGGRTSVAGTYRFVHRGYSKNLFGTLTAYEGISNTFTVTA
;
A
#
# COMPACT_ATOMS: atom_id res chain seq x y z
N ALA A 1 12.72 78.57 -17.29
CA ALA A 1 12.80 78.54 -18.77
C ALA A 1 12.67 77.08 -19.19
N THR A 2 11.87 76.68 -20.17
CA THR A 2 10.87 77.43 -20.98
C THR A 2 9.86 76.43 -21.55
N SER A 3 8.57 76.76 -21.54
CA SER A 3 7.41 75.95 -21.97
C SER A 3 7.11 76.12 -23.48
N PRO A 4 5.99 75.61 -24.07
CA PRO A 4 5.01 74.51 -23.77
C PRO A 4 4.82 73.61 -25.05
N PRO A 5 3.63 73.12 -25.55
CA PRO A 5 2.25 72.95 -25.01
C PRO A 5 1.40 71.66 -25.36
N LEU A 6 0.49 71.28 -24.42
CA LEU A 6 -0.95 70.90 -24.53
C LEU A 6 -1.44 69.69 -25.41
N GLY A 7 -2.53 68.96 -25.06
CA GLY A 7 -3.34 68.90 -23.81
C GLY A 7 -4.80 68.33 -23.97
N GLU A 8 -5.38 67.76 -22.89
CA GLU A 8 -6.82 67.67 -22.44
C GLU A 8 -7.94 67.05 -23.36
N ALA A 9 -9.07 66.45 -22.88
CA ALA A 9 -9.52 65.92 -21.57
C ALA A 9 -10.87 65.11 -21.61
N GLU A 10 -11.09 64.24 -20.61
CA GLU A 10 -12.34 63.86 -19.86
C GLU A 10 -13.68 63.25 -20.42
N ASN A 11 -14.17 62.25 -19.65
CA ASN A 11 -15.55 61.95 -19.16
C ASN A 11 -16.64 61.15 -19.94
N ALA A 12 -17.48 60.41 -19.17
CA ALA A 12 -18.60 59.51 -19.56
C ALA A 12 -20.01 60.15 -19.25
N PRO A 13 -21.23 59.51 -19.40
CA PRO A 13 -21.66 58.26 -18.69
C PRO A 13 -22.83 57.37 -19.28
N ALA A 14 -23.07 56.21 -18.65
CA ALA A 14 -24.36 55.51 -18.34
C ALA A 14 -25.42 55.05 -19.41
N ALA A 15 -26.17 53.99 -19.05
CA ALA A 15 -27.26 53.30 -19.77
C ALA A 15 -28.69 53.79 -19.31
N PRO A 16 -29.89 53.12 -19.46
CA PRO A 16 -30.23 51.72 -19.84
C PRO A 16 -31.43 51.50 -20.87
N PRO A 17 -32.59 50.82 -20.62
CA PRO A 17 -32.98 49.50 -21.24
C PRO A 17 -34.47 49.44 -21.80
N PRO A 18 -35.24 48.31 -21.87
CA PRO A 18 -35.02 46.90 -22.31
C PRO A 18 -35.90 46.37 -23.52
N PRO A 19 -36.93 45.45 -23.43
CA PRO A 19 -37.00 44.14 -24.15
C PRO A 19 -38.36 43.94 -24.93
N PRO A 20 -39.01 42.74 -25.16
CA PRO A 20 -38.66 41.30 -25.00
C PRO A 20 -39.14 40.28 -26.11
N SER A 21 -38.68 39.00 -26.01
CA SER A 21 -39.38 37.70 -26.26
C SER A 21 -40.07 37.32 -27.60
N ALA A 22 -39.93 36.04 -28.03
CA ALA A 22 -41.01 35.13 -28.52
C ALA A 22 -40.48 33.73 -28.93
N ALA A 23 -41.37 32.75 -29.20
CA ALA A 23 -41.03 31.36 -29.60
C ALA A 23 -42.10 30.71 -30.54
N LYS A 24 -41.83 29.46 -30.97
CA LYS A 24 -42.72 28.40 -31.56
C LYS A 24 -42.76 28.14 -33.09
N GLU A 25 -42.70 26.83 -33.40
CA GLU A 25 -43.48 26.02 -34.39
C GLU A 25 -43.29 26.17 -35.93
N HIS A 26 -42.63 25.17 -36.54
CA HIS A 26 -43.12 24.21 -37.59
C HIS A 26 -43.81 24.71 -38.92
N PRO A 27 -44.07 23.86 -39.95
CA PRO A 27 -43.67 22.45 -40.24
C PRO A 27 -43.20 22.13 -41.70
N LYS A 28 -42.79 20.87 -41.95
CA LYS A 28 -42.98 20.02 -43.17
C LYS A 28 -42.63 20.52 -44.60
N ALA A 29 -41.87 19.68 -45.32
CA ALA A 29 -42.31 19.01 -46.57
C ALA A 29 -41.43 17.76 -46.88
N SER A 30 -41.94 16.78 -47.63
CA SER A 30 -41.25 15.51 -47.96
C SER A 30 -41.84 14.83 -49.21
N GLN A 31 -41.00 14.42 -50.17
CA GLN A 31 -41.26 13.56 -51.36
C GLN A 31 -39.90 13.44 -52.13
N GLU A 32 -39.53 12.41 -52.91
CA GLU A 32 -40.17 11.13 -53.29
C GLU A 32 -39.09 10.11 -53.77
N ALA A 33 -39.43 8.81 -53.79
CA ALA A 33 -39.29 7.78 -54.86
C ALA A 33 -38.26 7.92 -56.03
N THR A 34 -37.77 6.88 -56.74
CA THR A 34 -37.85 5.39 -56.67
C THR A 34 -36.84 4.77 -57.68
N ASP A 35 -36.42 3.52 -57.42
CA ASP A 35 -36.19 2.37 -58.32
C ASP A 35 -35.45 2.48 -59.71
N ASP A 36 -34.48 1.56 -59.88
CA ASP A 36 -34.27 0.64 -61.02
C ASP A 36 -33.66 1.03 -62.42
N VAL A 37 -32.46 0.45 -62.67
CA VAL A 37 -32.18 -0.61 -63.70
C VAL A 37 -31.56 -0.29 -65.10
N LEU A 38 -30.30 -0.77 -65.24
CA LEU A 38 -29.60 -1.45 -66.37
C LEU A 38 -28.93 -0.73 -67.57
N LEU A 39 -27.98 -1.53 -68.15
CA LEU A 39 -27.18 -1.41 -69.38
C LEU A 39 -25.89 -0.54 -69.27
N SER A 40 -24.70 -0.98 -69.73
CA SER A 40 -24.29 -2.29 -70.32
C SER A 40 -22.75 -2.46 -70.38
N ASN A 41 -22.28 -3.72 -70.31
CA ASN A 41 -21.05 -4.34 -70.89
C ASN A 41 -19.68 -3.59 -70.85
N GLY A 42 -18.54 -4.22 -70.52
CA GLY A 42 -18.24 -5.62 -70.14
C GLY A 42 -16.84 -6.07 -70.63
N VAL A 43 -16.41 -7.29 -70.25
CA VAL A 43 -15.18 -8.03 -70.69
C VAL A 43 -13.84 -7.45 -70.18
N VAL A 44 -12.81 -8.21 -69.74
CA VAL A 44 -12.65 -9.48 -68.98
C VAL A 44 -11.14 -9.59 -68.64
N SER A 45 -10.70 -10.01 -67.45
CA SER A 45 -10.22 -11.38 -67.15
C SER A 45 -9.49 -11.42 -65.78
N ASP A 46 -9.26 -12.54 -65.08
CA ASP A 46 -9.98 -13.83 -64.92
C ASP A 46 -9.46 -14.57 -63.64
N GLU A 47 -10.33 -15.35 -62.99
CA GLU A 47 -10.17 -16.59 -62.17
C GLU A 47 -8.88 -16.85 -61.30
N ASN A 48 -9.00 -17.33 -60.05
CA ASN A 48 -9.55 -18.66 -59.72
C ASN A 48 -10.18 -18.81 -58.31
N SER A 49 -10.85 -19.94 -58.05
CA SER A 49 -11.77 -20.20 -56.91
C SER A 49 -11.15 -20.70 -55.60
N ASP A 50 -11.92 -20.60 -54.50
CA ASP A 50 -12.56 -21.78 -53.84
C ASP A 50 -13.59 -21.35 -52.76
N VAL A 51 -14.62 -22.19 -52.50
CA VAL A 51 -15.86 -21.82 -51.78
C VAL A 51 -16.47 -22.97 -50.94
N GLU A 52 -16.98 -22.64 -49.74
CA GLU A 52 -17.91 -23.39 -48.85
C GLU A 52 -17.49 -24.74 -48.17
N GLY A 53 -18.08 -25.04 -46.99
CA GLY A 53 -17.92 -26.36 -46.30
C GLY A 53 -18.22 -26.45 -44.79
N GLU A 54 -19.48 -26.33 -44.37
CA GLU A 54 -20.00 -26.31 -42.97
C GLU A 54 -19.52 -27.34 -41.88
N ARG A 55 -19.50 -26.85 -40.61
CA ARG A 55 -19.95 -27.48 -39.31
C ARG A 55 -19.23 -28.66 -38.60
N ARG A 56 -18.78 -28.34 -37.36
CA ARG A 56 -18.92 -29.06 -36.04
C ARG A 56 -18.43 -30.52 -35.83
N SER A 57 -17.42 -30.69 -34.95
CA SER A 57 -17.49 -31.28 -33.57
C SER A 57 -16.45 -32.34 -33.10
N ALA A 58 -15.88 -32.06 -31.90
CA ALA A 58 -15.48 -32.97 -30.78
C ALA A 58 -14.31 -34.02 -30.86
N ALA A 59 -13.68 -34.24 -29.68
CA ALA A 59 -12.77 -35.34 -29.26
C ALA A 59 -11.34 -35.40 -29.87
N SER A 60 -10.28 -35.98 -29.24
CA SER A 60 -10.03 -36.40 -27.83
C SER A 60 -8.56 -36.86 -27.56
N ARG A 61 -7.89 -36.30 -26.51
CA ARG A 61 -6.90 -36.93 -25.58
C ARG A 61 -5.51 -37.49 -26.02
N SER A 62 -4.45 -36.89 -25.40
CA SER A 62 -3.42 -37.56 -24.54
C SER A 62 -2.01 -37.98 -25.09
N ALA A 63 -1.04 -38.02 -24.14
CA ALA A 63 0.34 -38.57 -24.16
C ALA A 63 1.46 -37.69 -24.81
N HIS A 64 2.70 -37.62 -24.30
CA HIS A 64 3.29 -38.09 -23.01
C HIS A 64 4.53 -37.24 -22.61
N LEU A 65 5.02 -37.40 -21.36
CA LEU A 65 6.19 -36.71 -20.77
C LEU A 65 7.57 -37.12 -21.31
N HIS A 66 8.57 -36.23 -21.15
CA HIS A 66 9.77 -36.52 -20.35
C HIS A 66 10.53 -35.26 -19.89
N LEU A 67 11.21 -35.36 -18.75
CA LEU A 67 12.11 -34.36 -18.15
C LEU A 67 13.31 -35.11 -17.52
N PRO A 68 14.56 -34.58 -17.57
CA PRO A 68 15.50 -34.85 -16.48
C PRO A 68 16.47 -33.70 -16.13
N ALA A 69 16.44 -33.32 -14.86
CA ALA A 69 17.58 -33.02 -13.96
C ALA A 69 18.85 -32.30 -14.47
N SER A 70 19.21 -31.22 -13.76
CA SER A 70 20.25 -31.36 -12.73
C SER A 70 20.17 -30.30 -11.63
N ALA A 71 20.06 -30.72 -10.37
CA ALA A 71 20.42 -29.94 -9.19
C ALA A 71 21.65 -30.61 -8.54
N ALA A 72 22.83 -30.43 -9.15
CA ALA A 72 23.98 -31.32 -8.91
C ALA A 72 25.35 -30.63 -8.87
N LYS A 73 25.49 -29.48 -8.19
CA LYS A 73 26.84 -28.90 -7.91
C LYS A 73 27.01 -28.15 -6.59
N ALA A 74 25.98 -27.52 -6.03
CA ALA A 74 26.04 -26.81 -4.73
C ALA A 74 26.12 -27.71 -3.48
N SER A 75 26.64 -28.94 -3.60
CA SER A 75 26.73 -29.93 -2.50
C SER A 75 28.15 -30.49 -2.31
N SER A 76 29.16 -29.87 -2.91
CA SER A 76 30.59 -30.21 -2.74
C SER A 76 31.29 -29.38 -1.65
N ALA A 77 30.92 -28.11 -1.48
CA ALA A 77 31.53 -27.22 -0.47
C ALA A 77 31.33 -27.74 0.97
N ALA A 78 30.08 -27.97 1.37
CA ALA A 78 29.75 -28.49 2.71
C ALA A 78 30.38 -29.87 3.02
N ARG A 79 30.60 -30.71 2.00
CA ARG A 79 31.28 -32.01 2.17
C ARG A 79 32.80 -31.90 2.37
N SER A 80 33.41 -30.78 2.00
CA SER A 80 34.86 -30.57 2.20
C SER A 80 35.20 -30.34 3.68
N MET A 81 34.42 -29.53 4.39
CA MET A 81 34.67 -29.26 5.82
C MET A 81 34.36 -30.46 6.72
N ALA A 82 33.26 -31.18 6.44
CA ALA A 82 32.91 -32.42 7.15
C ALA A 82 33.94 -33.56 6.95
N ALA A 83 34.74 -33.54 5.87
CA ALA A 83 35.81 -34.51 5.64
C ALA A 83 37.06 -34.22 6.49
N SER A 84 37.38 -32.94 6.74
CA SER A 84 38.56 -32.53 7.50
C SER A 84 38.51 -33.01 8.96
N ALA A 85 37.33 -32.94 9.60
CA ALA A 85 37.11 -33.41 10.96
C ALA A 85 37.29 -34.94 11.15
N ARG A 86 37.08 -35.75 10.10
CA ARG A 86 37.15 -37.22 10.18
C ARG A 86 38.56 -37.80 9.98
N SER A 87 39.57 -36.96 9.75
CA SER A 87 40.96 -37.41 9.50
C SER A 87 41.83 -37.57 10.76
N LYS A 88 41.38 -37.09 11.93
CA LYS A 88 42.17 -37.11 13.19
C LYS A 88 41.72 -38.12 14.25
N LEU A 89 40.62 -38.85 14.05
CA LEU A 89 40.16 -39.92 14.95
C LEU A 89 40.11 -41.28 14.24
N ALA A 90 41.27 -41.70 13.73
CA ALA A 90 41.46 -42.98 13.06
C ALA A 90 42.74 -43.71 13.54
N GLN A 91 42.98 -43.72 14.85
CA GLN A 91 44.04 -44.56 15.47
C GLN A 91 43.76 -44.83 16.96
N GLY A 92 43.65 -46.12 17.32
CA GLY A 92 43.48 -46.60 18.71
C GLY A 92 42.03 -46.57 19.22
N GLY A 93 41.61 -47.61 19.97
CA GLY A 93 40.30 -47.62 20.64
C GLY A 93 40.10 -48.77 21.63
N ARG A 94 39.46 -48.48 22.77
CA ARG A 94 39.01 -49.39 23.87
C ARG A 94 38.34 -48.58 25.03
N ARG A 95 37.12 -48.96 25.52
CA ARG A 95 36.64 -48.91 26.95
C ARG A 95 36.14 -47.54 27.56
N VAL A 96 35.43 -47.33 28.73
CA VAL A 96 34.97 -48.13 29.94
C VAL A 96 33.51 -47.80 30.50
N LEU A 97 32.51 -48.71 30.37
CA LEU A 97 31.35 -49.23 31.23
C LEU A 97 30.36 -48.37 32.10
N SER A 98 29.03 -48.53 31.88
CA SER A 98 27.83 -47.85 32.46
C SER A 98 27.25 -48.46 33.76
N PRO A 99 26.10 -48.03 34.38
CA PRO A 99 25.10 -46.93 34.11
C PRO A 99 24.47 -46.22 35.39
N LEU A 100 23.41 -45.38 35.21
CA LEU A 100 22.06 -45.39 35.90
C LEU A 100 21.74 -44.70 37.28
N ALA A 101 20.64 -43.89 37.28
CA ALA A 101 19.47 -43.80 38.24
C ALA A 101 19.58 -43.28 39.71
N HIS A 102 18.60 -42.66 40.41
CA HIS A 102 17.31 -41.93 40.22
C HIS A 102 16.63 -41.67 41.63
N ALA A 103 15.47 -40.97 41.69
CA ALA A 103 14.47 -40.84 42.82
C ALA A 103 14.81 -39.96 44.07
N ALA A 104 13.93 -39.25 44.83
CA ALA A 104 12.49 -38.79 44.83
C ALA A 104 12.34 -37.66 45.93
N SER A 105 11.26 -37.06 46.51
CA SER A 105 9.75 -36.92 46.50
C SER A 105 9.37 -35.85 47.60
N GLY A 106 8.19 -35.23 47.83
CA GLY A 106 6.85 -35.13 47.19
C GLY A 106 5.70 -34.60 48.15
N VAL A 107 4.61 -34.04 47.60
CA VAL A 107 3.19 -33.93 48.14
C VAL A 107 2.72 -32.87 49.22
N SER A 108 1.92 -31.87 48.77
CA SER A 108 0.71 -31.18 49.38
C SER A 108 0.73 -30.23 50.63
N GLY A 109 -0.23 -29.26 50.71
CA GLY A 109 -0.87 -28.88 52.00
C GLY A 109 -1.39 -27.43 52.34
N LYS A 110 -2.58 -27.00 51.84
CA LYS A 110 -3.59 -26.03 52.40
C LYS A 110 -3.27 -24.87 53.42
N ALA A 111 -3.69 -23.65 53.02
CA ALA A 111 -4.63 -22.70 53.68
C ALA A 111 -4.32 -21.77 54.92
N SER A 112 -4.40 -20.45 54.66
CA SER A 112 -5.12 -19.36 55.41
C SER A 112 -4.65 -18.74 56.77
N LYS A 113 -4.43 -17.40 56.71
CA LYS A 113 -4.78 -16.29 57.66
C LYS A 113 -4.18 -16.15 59.10
N LYS A 114 -3.41 -15.04 59.23
CA LYS A 114 -3.47 -13.94 60.25
C LYS A 114 -2.71 -13.99 61.62
N GLU A 115 -1.95 -12.90 61.83
CA GLU A 115 -1.70 -12.09 63.05
C GLU A 115 -0.61 -12.40 64.12
N LYS A 116 0.19 -11.34 64.38
CA LYS A 116 0.77 -10.83 65.66
C LYS A 116 2.17 -11.25 66.21
N ALA A 117 3.13 -10.35 65.98
CA ALA A 117 3.72 -9.41 66.99
C ALA A 117 5.03 -9.70 67.76
N GLY A 118 6.15 -9.18 67.22
CA GLY A 118 7.21 -8.41 67.95
C GLY A 118 8.21 -9.15 68.86
N PRO A 119 9.13 -8.42 69.55
CA PRO A 119 9.39 -6.96 69.55
C PRO A 119 10.90 -6.54 69.42
N THR A 120 11.19 -5.23 69.64
CA THR A 120 12.52 -4.58 69.88
C THR A 120 13.53 -4.50 68.69
N THR A 121 14.34 -3.43 68.50
CA THR A 121 14.61 -2.18 69.26
C THR A 121 14.76 -0.94 68.34
N SER A 122 14.71 0.26 68.92
CA SER A 122 14.79 1.61 68.29
C SER A 122 16.19 2.28 68.51
N PRO A 123 16.47 3.56 68.14
CA PRO A 123 15.68 4.62 67.46
C PRO A 123 16.45 5.19 66.21
N SER A 124 16.43 6.44 65.72
CA SER A 124 15.78 7.75 66.04
C SER A 124 15.84 8.73 64.84
N SER A 125 14.83 9.60 64.69
CA SER A 125 14.82 10.97 64.06
C SER A 125 15.29 11.17 62.60
N ALA A 126 14.90 12.23 61.88
CA ALA A 126 13.70 13.11 61.80
C ALA A 126 14.01 14.22 60.76
N ASP A 127 12.99 14.82 60.14
CA ASP A 127 13.04 16.12 59.41
C ASP A 127 13.98 16.18 58.16
N SER A 128 13.89 17.15 57.22
CA SER A 128 12.73 17.87 56.65
C SER A 128 13.16 18.71 55.41
N VAL A 129 12.30 18.78 54.39
CA VAL A 129 12.02 20.01 53.58
C VAL A 129 13.10 20.58 52.61
N ASP A 130 12.61 21.18 51.51
CA ASP A 130 13.19 22.14 50.53
C ASP A 130 14.45 21.85 49.68
N ALA A 131 14.18 21.70 48.36
CA ALA A 131 14.49 22.66 47.28
C ALA A 131 15.91 22.85 46.67
N ASP A 132 15.84 23.30 45.41
CA ASP A 132 16.79 24.11 44.61
C ASP A 132 18.21 23.60 44.22
N ALA A 133 18.24 23.05 42.99
CA ALA A 133 18.85 23.69 41.81
C ALA A 133 20.34 23.48 41.40
N GLU A 134 20.53 23.74 40.09
CA GLU A 134 21.74 24.07 39.31
C GLU A 134 22.85 23.03 38.97
N VAL A 135 22.82 22.59 37.69
CA VAL A 135 23.86 22.80 36.65
C VAL A 135 25.18 21.99 36.65
N SER A 136 25.51 21.45 35.45
CA SER A 136 26.83 21.03 34.93
C SER A 136 27.51 19.78 35.52
N SER A 137 28.33 19.00 34.80
CA SER A 137 28.56 18.81 33.34
C SER A 137 29.55 17.65 33.11
N SER A 138 29.51 16.98 31.93
CA SER A 138 30.60 16.15 31.32
C SER A 138 31.12 14.91 32.10
N GLU A 139 31.60 13.82 31.51
CA GLU A 139 31.60 13.33 30.10
C GLU A 139 31.93 11.82 30.08
N GLY A 140 31.49 11.11 29.03
CA GLY A 140 32.21 9.95 28.44
C GLY A 140 31.90 8.52 28.91
N GLY A 141 31.59 7.63 27.94
CA GLY A 141 32.09 6.24 27.99
C GLY A 141 31.18 5.08 27.55
N MET A 142 31.10 4.83 26.24
CA MET A 142 30.92 3.51 25.59
C MET A 142 29.68 2.62 25.91
N ASP A 143 28.78 2.48 24.91
CA ASP A 143 27.99 1.26 24.67
C ASP A 143 28.83 0.19 23.91
N PRO A 144 28.50 -1.12 23.98
CA PRO A 144 27.58 -1.71 22.98
C PRO A 144 26.75 -2.94 23.46
N LEU A 145 25.51 -3.12 22.95
CA LEU A 145 24.88 -4.47 22.83
C LEU A 145 23.60 -4.51 21.95
N THR A 146 23.76 -4.88 20.67
CA THR A 146 22.66 -5.20 19.73
C THR A 146 22.91 -6.52 19.00
N SER A 147 22.32 -7.63 19.48
CA SER A 147 22.59 -8.97 18.90
C SER A 147 21.59 -10.11 19.21
N VAL A 148 20.35 -9.82 19.65
CA VAL A 148 19.52 -10.84 20.34
C VAL A 148 18.47 -11.54 19.46
N THR A 149 17.86 -10.87 18.49
CA THR A 149 16.64 -11.37 17.81
C THR A 149 16.88 -12.48 16.78
N SER A 150 18.04 -12.55 16.14
CA SER A 150 18.36 -13.61 15.15
C SER A 150 18.71 -14.97 15.77
N ALA A 151 18.82 -15.06 17.10
CA ALA A 151 19.19 -16.30 17.79
C ALA A 151 18.04 -17.31 17.95
N ALA A 152 16.78 -16.85 18.05
CA ALA A 152 15.67 -17.67 18.54
C ALA A 152 15.37 -18.93 17.71
N GLY A 153 15.20 -18.80 16.38
CA GLY A 153 14.93 -19.93 15.49
C GLY A 153 16.11 -20.92 15.33
N SER A 154 17.33 -20.44 15.59
CA SER A 154 18.54 -21.28 15.63
C SER A 154 18.62 -22.06 16.95
N LEU A 155 18.23 -21.42 18.07
CA LEU A 155 18.17 -22.05 19.39
C LEU A 155 17.10 -23.13 19.47
N THR A 156 15.90 -22.93 18.92
CA THR A 156 14.82 -23.94 18.96
C THR A 156 15.18 -25.20 18.16
N SER A 157 15.72 -25.03 16.95
CA SER A 157 16.16 -26.15 16.10
C SER A 157 17.40 -26.87 16.65
N GLY A 158 18.32 -26.15 17.32
CA GLY A 158 19.40 -26.76 18.10
C GLY A 158 18.88 -27.59 19.27
N LEU A 159 18.02 -26.99 20.12
CA LEU A 159 17.47 -27.62 21.33
C LEU A 159 16.67 -28.89 21.04
N THR A 160 15.80 -28.91 20.02
CA THR A 160 15.07 -30.14 19.66
C THR A 160 16.03 -31.25 19.20
N SER A 161 17.09 -30.91 18.47
CA SER A 161 18.07 -31.90 18.00
C SER A 161 18.88 -32.55 19.14
N SER A 162 19.36 -31.78 20.12
CA SER A 162 20.04 -32.31 21.31
C SER A 162 19.11 -33.03 22.28
N LEU A 163 17.85 -32.62 22.39
CA LEU A 163 16.86 -33.38 23.16
C LEU A 163 16.52 -34.71 22.47
N ALA A 164 16.56 -34.77 21.13
CA ALA A 164 16.31 -35.99 20.36
C ALA A 164 17.45 -37.02 20.48
N SER A 165 18.73 -36.60 20.49
CA SER A 165 19.86 -37.53 20.72
C SER A 165 19.76 -38.20 22.09
N ALA A 166 19.67 -37.40 23.15
CA ALA A 166 19.57 -37.86 24.53
C ALA A 166 18.32 -38.73 24.80
N SER A 167 17.18 -38.45 24.16
CA SER A 167 15.92 -39.15 24.43
C SER A 167 15.90 -40.62 24.02
N SER A 168 16.84 -41.08 23.18
CA SER A 168 16.99 -42.51 22.84
C SER A 168 17.41 -43.38 24.04
N SER A 169 17.93 -42.78 25.11
CA SER A 169 18.50 -43.47 26.28
C SER A 169 17.67 -43.34 27.58
N ILE A 170 16.62 -42.50 27.58
CA ILE A 170 15.99 -42.01 28.84
C ILE A 170 14.68 -42.73 29.21
N GLY A 171 14.01 -43.41 28.26
CA GLY A 171 12.72 -44.07 28.52
C GLY A 171 12.74 -45.12 29.64
N SER A 172 13.88 -45.77 29.87
CA SER A 172 14.08 -46.77 30.92
C SER A 172 14.27 -46.19 32.34
N LEU A 173 14.60 -44.90 32.48
CA LEU A 173 14.88 -44.27 33.77
C LEU A 173 13.59 -43.96 34.55
N LEU A 174 12.62 -43.29 33.90
CA LEU A 174 11.46 -42.69 34.57
C LEU A 174 10.47 -43.69 35.18
N PHE A 175 10.48 -44.96 34.74
CA PHE A 175 9.62 -46.02 35.29
C PHE A 175 10.37 -47.08 36.11
N SER A 176 11.69 -46.93 36.31
CA SER A 176 12.47 -47.80 37.20
C SER A 176 12.27 -47.47 38.69
N SER A 177 11.02 -47.54 39.18
CA SER A 177 10.71 -47.42 40.61
C SER A 177 9.66 -48.43 41.10
N GLN A 178 10.04 -49.72 41.14
CA GLN A 178 9.46 -50.64 42.13
C GLN A 178 10.34 -51.88 42.43
N THR A 179 10.55 -52.10 43.72
CA THR A 179 10.85 -53.40 44.37
C THR A 179 11.95 -54.32 43.80
N SER A 180 13.10 -54.38 44.48
CA SER A 180 13.41 -55.53 45.38
C SER A 180 14.75 -55.35 46.11
N THR A 181 14.97 -56.11 47.18
CA THR A 181 16.11 -55.95 48.11
C THR A 181 17.20 -57.00 47.89
N THR A 182 18.45 -56.54 47.77
CA THR A 182 19.71 -57.17 48.21
C THR A 182 19.79 -58.71 48.33
N SER A 183 20.65 -59.33 47.52
CA SER A 183 21.49 -60.45 47.99
C SER A 183 22.83 -60.48 47.26
N SER A 184 23.87 -60.95 47.93
CA SER A 184 25.27 -60.96 47.48
C SER A 184 25.64 -62.18 46.65
N ILE A 185 26.47 -62.00 45.62
CA ILE A 185 27.32 -63.06 45.05
C ILE A 185 28.73 -62.48 44.87
N ASP A 186 29.74 -63.23 45.31
CA ASP A 186 31.16 -62.83 45.26
C ASP A 186 31.74 -62.86 43.84
N ALA A 187 32.79 -62.05 43.61
CA ALA A 187 33.57 -62.10 42.39
C ALA A 187 34.53 -63.30 42.38
N ALA A 188 34.08 -64.43 41.83
CA ALA A 188 34.93 -65.58 41.53
C ALA A 188 34.58 -66.23 40.19
N ASP A 189 35.58 -66.27 39.29
CA ASP A 189 35.66 -67.03 38.04
C ASP A 189 34.65 -66.70 36.92
N MET A 190 35.12 -65.99 35.87
CA MET A 190 34.92 -66.37 34.46
C MET A 190 35.80 -65.52 33.50
N SER A 191 35.90 -65.95 32.24
CA SER A 191 37.01 -65.66 31.30
C SER A 191 37.20 -64.20 30.82
N PRO A 192 38.43 -63.79 30.44
CA PRO A 192 38.74 -62.43 29.96
C PRO A 192 38.28 -62.16 28.51
N GLY A 193 36.97 -61.99 28.32
CA GLY A 193 36.35 -61.57 27.06
C GLY A 193 35.63 -60.21 27.14
N ASP A 194 34.59 -60.13 27.99
CA ASP A 194 33.54 -59.12 27.86
C ASP A 194 33.81 -57.74 28.46
N SER A 195 34.94 -57.54 29.15
CA SER A 195 35.39 -56.20 29.57
C SER A 195 35.83 -55.31 28.39
N ARG A 196 35.26 -55.48 27.18
CA ARG A 196 35.30 -54.47 26.12
C ARG A 196 33.91 -54.01 25.68
N ALA A 197 32.96 -54.92 25.44
CA ALA A 197 31.64 -54.56 24.94
C ALA A 197 30.77 -53.91 26.03
N ALA A 198 30.76 -54.51 27.23
CA ALA A 198 30.30 -53.80 28.42
C ALA A 198 31.08 -52.49 28.58
N GLU A 199 32.39 -52.54 28.37
CA GLU A 199 33.23 -51.36 28.52
C GLU A 199 33.02 -50.25 27.44
N GLU A 200 32.29 -50.45 26.34
CA GLU A 200 31.91 -49.35 25.43
C GLU A 200 30.55 -48.71 25.80
N ALA A 201 29.92 -49.15 26.91
CA ALA A 201 28.56 -48.72 27.31
C ALA A 201 28.44 -47.50 28.25
N ALA A 202 29.39 -47.13 29.14
CA ALA A 202 29.32 -45.79 29.81
C ALA A 202 29.79 -44.69 28.90
N ALA A 203 30.80 -44.98 28.07
CA ALA A 203 31.22 -44.04 27.05
C ALA A 203 29.99 -43.53 26.30
N THR A 204 28.95 -44.35 26.08
CA THR A 204 27.64 -43.92 25.59
C THR A 204 26.63 -43.48 26.68
N ILE A 205 26.41 -44.21 27.78
CA ILE A 205 25.36 -43.85 28.76
C ILE A 205 25.72 -42.63 29.62
N ALA A 206 26.97 -42.49 30.07
CA ALA A 206 27.42 -41.31 30.81
C ALA A 206 27.57 -40.08 29.89
N GLU A 207 27.88 -40.27 28.60
CA GLU A 207 27.85 -39.21 27.59
C GLU A 207 26.40 -38.78 27.28
N ALA A 208 25.44 -39.71 27.23
CA ALA A 208 24.02 -39.41 27.11
C ALA A 208 23.41 -38.80 28.39
N GLU A 209 23.84 -39.22 29.58
CA GLU A 209 23.47 -38.59 30.86
C GLU A 209 24.10 -37.18 30.97
N ALA A 210 25.28 -36.94 30.39
CA ALA A 210 25.89 -35.62 30.29
C ALA A 210 25.21 -34.71 29.24
N GLU A 211 24.85 -35.21 28.05
CA GLU A 211 24.00 -34.49 27.10
C GLU A 211 22.65 -34.15 27.73
N ALA A 212 22.02 -35.10 28.43
CA ALA A 212 20.75 -34.89 29.12
C ALA A 212 20.87 -33.85 30.25
N ALA A 213 21.96 -33.86 31.02
CA ALA A 213 22.21 -32.87 32.06
C ALA A 213 22.48 -31.47 31.47
N ALA A 214 23.25 -31.38 30.38
CA ALA A 214 23.50 -30.12 29.68
C ALA A 214 22.22 -29.56 29.06
N ALA A 215 21.43 -30.39 28.37
CA ALA A 215 20.14 -30.01 27.80
C ALA A 215 19.13 -29.60 28.89
N ALA A 216 19.12 -30.29 30.04
CA ALA A 216 18.28 -29.93 31.18
C ALA A 216 18.69 -28.59 31.82
N GLU A 217 19.99 -28.30 31.92
CA GLU A 217 20.49 -27.02 32.44
C GLU A 217 20.17 -25.85 31.49
N VAL A 218 20.31 -26.04 30.17
CA VAL A 218 19.85 -25.04 29.18
C VAL A 218 18.33 -24.84 29.28
N LEU A 219 17.53 -25.91 29.39
CA LEU A 219 16.08 -25.79 29.61
C LEU A 219 15.70 -25.12 30.93
N ARG A 220 16.60 -25.15 31.93
CA ARG A 220 16.43 -24.48 33.23
C ARG A 220 16.64 -22.97 33.16
N GLN A 221 17.38 -22.50 32.15
CA GLN A 221 17.62 -21.08 31.88
C GLN A 221 16.50 -20.44 31.04
N VAL A 222 15.71 -21.23 30.31
CA VAL A 222 14.50 -20.76 29.61
C VAL A 222 13.40 -20.46 30.63
N THR A 223 12.82 -19.26 30.61
CA THR A 223 11.71 -18.88 31.51
C THR A 223 10.40 -19.58 31.13
N ALA A 224 9.42 -19.63 32.05
CA ALA A 224 8.09 -20.19 31.72
C ALA A 224 7.41 -19.42 30.56
N GLN A 225 7.58 -18.10 30.52
CA GLN A 225 7.05 -17.24 29.45
C GLN A 225 7.73 -17.51 28.09
N GLN A 226 9.05 -17.73 28.08
CA GLN A 226 9.76 -18.17 26.87
C GLN A 226 9.35 -19.59 26.44
N ARG A 227 9.13 -20.50 27.38
CA ARG A 227 8.58 -21.83 27.08
C ARG A 227 7.15 -21.75 26.54
N MET A 228 6.35 -20.75 26.95
CA MET A 228 5.03 -20.52 26.36
C MET A 228 5.14 -20.16 24.88
N HIS A 229 5.93 -19.13 24.53
CA HIS A 229 6.13 -18.76 23.13
C HIS A 229 6.70 -19.92 22.29
N ILE A 230 7.62 -20.73 22.83
CA ILE A 230 8.11 -21.93 22.14
C ILE A 230 7.00 -22.97 21.89
N LEU A 231 6.02 -23.13 22.79
CA LEU A 231 4.84 -23.97 22.56
C LEU A 231 3.86 -23.33 21.56
N GLU A 232 3.61 -22.02 21.67
CA GLU A 232 2.75 -21.26 20.75
C GLU A 232 3.26 -21.33 19.32
N ASP A 233 4.53 -20.97 19.09
CA ASP A 233 5.20 -21.02 17.78
C ASP A 233 5.15 -22.45 17.20
N LEU A 234 5.53 -23.45 18.00
CA LEU A 234 5.49 -24.86 17.58
C LEU A 234 4.08 -25.29 17.18
N VAL A 235 3.06 -24.92 17.95
CA VAL A 235 1.66 -25.25 17.64
C VAL A 235 1.17 -24.49 16.41
N GLN A 236 1.50 -23.22 16.23
CA GLN A 236 1.11 -22.47 15.03
C GLN A 236 1.80 -23.02 13.77
N HIS A 237 3.09 -23.37 13.84
CA HIS A 237 3.80 -24.06 12.76
C HIS A 237 3.17 -25.43 12.45
N ARG A 238 2.81 -26.24 13.47
CA ARG A 238 2.10 -27.53 13.28
C ARG A 238 0.70 -27.35 12.71
N ARG A 239 -0.03 -26.32 13.14
CA ARG A 239 -1.36 -25.98 12.63
C ARG A 239 -1.31 -25.48 11.18
N SER A 240 -0.28 -24.71 10.82
CA SER A 240 -0.02 -24.28 9.44
C SER A 240 0.31 -25.48 8.55
N ASP A 241 1.28 -26.32 8.95
CA ASP A 241 1.63 -27.57 8.24
C ASP A 241 0.40 -28.48 8.06
N TRP A 242 -0.46 -28.61 9.08
CA TRP A 242 -1.65 -29.47 9.02
C TRP A 242 -2.81 -28.84 8.23
N ASN A 243 -3.03 -27.52 8.31
CA ASN A 243 -3.95 -26.82 7.43
C ASN A 243 -3.51 -26.97 5.96
N TYR A 244 -2.21 -26.92 5.68
CA TYR A 244 -1.63 -27.16 4.36
C TYR A 244 -1.85 -28.60 3.89
N LEU A 245 -1.58 -29.62 4.72
CA LEU A 245 -1.89 -31.02 4.38
C LEU A 245 -3.39 -31.27 4.20
N LYS A 246 -4.24 -30.62 5.01
CA LYS A 246 -5.70 -30.71 4.93
C LYS A 246 -6.21 -30.10 3.63
N ALA A 247 -5.81 -28.87 3.29
CA ALA A 247 -6.12 -28.24 2.00
C ALA A 247 -5.59 -29.05 0.81
N MET A 248 -4.42 -29.69 0.93
CA MET A 248 -3.86 -30.60 -0.08
C MET A 248 -4.65 -31.91 -0.23
N HIS A 249 -5.57 -32.26 0.68
CA HIS A 249 -6.38 -33.49 0.60
C HIS A 249 -7.88 -33.22 0.40
N GLU A 250 -8.39 -32.07 0.84
CA GLU A 250 -9.75 -31.60 0.57
C GLU A 250 -9.85 -30.89 -0.80
N GLY A 251 -8.76 -30.29 -1.28
CA GLY A 251 -8.65 -29.68 -2.60
C GLY A 251 -8.14 -30.63 -3.70
N SER A 252 -8.58 -30.43 -4.94
CA SER A 252 -8.34 -31.34 -6.07
C SER A 252 -6.96 -31.25 -6.74
N ASN A 253 -5.92 -30.75 -6.04
CA ASN A 253 -4.60 -30.46 -6.59
C ASN A 253 -3.46 -31.16 -5.79
N TYR A 254 -2.81 -32.15 -6.41
CA TYR A 254 -1.65 -32.86 -5.85
C TYR A 254 -0.39 -32.60 -6.69
N TRP A 255 0.68 -32.08 -6.07
CA TRP A 255 1.92 -31.73 -6.77
C TRP A 255 3.18 -32.23 -6.07
N LEU A 256 4.09 -32.84 -6.85
CA LEU A 256 5.45 -33.22 -6.43
C LEU A 256 6.45 -33.02 -7.59
N ASN A 257 6.52 -31.77 -8.09
CA ASN A 257 7.50 -31.16 -9.00
C ASN A 257 7.85 -31.80 -10.36
N VAL A 258 7.54 -33.07 -10.66
CA VAL A 258 7.59 -33.60 -12.03
C VAL A 258 6.47 -34.61 -12.27
N ALA A 259 5.66 -34.37 -13.31
CA ALA A 259 4.53 -35.18 -13.80
C ALA A 259 3.21 -35.13 -12.99
N LEU A 260 2.12 -34.81 -13.70
CA LEU A 260 0.75 -35.01 -13.25
C LEU A 260 0.39 -36.51 -13.34
N LEU A 261 0.24 -37.18 -12.20
CA LEU A 261 -0.27 -38.56 -12.12
C LEU A 261 -1.76 -38.55 -11.85
N ARG A 262 -2.54 -39.25 -12.69
CA ARG A 262 -3.98 -39.46 -12.46
C ARG A 262 -4.20 -40.52 -11.39
N GLU A 263 -5.32 -40.44 -10.67
CA GLU A 263 -5.66 -41.32 -9.55
C GLU A 263 -5.49 -42.82 -9.85
N GLN A 264 -5.93 -43.29 -11.03
CA GLN A 264 -5.76 -44.69 -11.47
C GLN A 264 -4.28 -45.13 -11.55
N GLN A 265 -3.35 -44.22 -11.85
CA GLN A 265 -1.91 -44.53 -11.95
C GLN A 265 -1.25 -44.65 -10.58
N VAL A 266 -1.74 -43.90 -9.58
CA VAL A 266 -1.35 -44.02 -8.17
C VAL A 266 -1.87 -45.34 -7.60
N MET A 267 -3.15 -45.66 -7.85
CA MET A 267 -3.77 -46.91 -7.41
C MET A 267 -3.09 -48.15 -8.02
N GLN A 268 -2.58 -48.07 -9.25
CA GLN A 268 -1.80 -49.15 -9.88
C GLN A 268 -0.44 -49.45 -9.21
N HIS A 269 0.09 -48.53 -8.39
CA HIS A 269 1.39 -48.71 -7.71
C HIS A 269 1.27 -49.12 -6.22
N LEU A 270 0.06 -49.07 -5.63
CA LEU A 270 -0.18 -49.40 -4.22
C LEU A 270 -0.79 -50.80 -4.07
N GLY A 271 0.04 -51.84 -4.17
CA GLY A 271 -0.39 -53.24 -4.13
C GLY A 271 -1.19 -53.62 -2.88
N GLU A 272 -2.35 -54.26 -3.09
CA GLU A 272 -3.47 -54.48 -2.15
C GLU A 272 -3.17 -55.20 -0.82
N LYS A 273 -1.93 -55.64 -0.57
CA LYS A 273 -1.52 -56.31 0.69
C LYS A 273 -0.56 -55.50 1.56
N GLN A 274 0.02 -54.41 1.05
CA GLN A 274 0.80 -53.48 1.89
C GLN A 274 -0.02 -52.27 2.38
N SER A 275 -1.05 -51.87 1.64
CA SER A 275 -2.02 -50.86 2.07
C SER A 275 -2.70 -51.26 3.38
N ILE A 276 -3.35 -52.43 3.42
CA ILE A 276 -4.11 -52.93 4.59
C ILE A 276 -3.26 -52.92 5.88
N ARG A 277 -1.98 -53.32 5.80
CA ARG A 277 -1.06 -53.32 6.94
C ARG A 277 -0.77 -51.90 7.46
N ARG A 278 -0.68 -50.89 6.58
CA ARG A 278 -0.50 -49.48 6.97
C ARG A 278 -1.79 -48.86 7.50
N GLY A 279 -2.94 -49.20 6.92
CA GLY A 279 -4.26 -48.73 7.41
C GLY A 279 -4.54 -49.17 8.84
N ALA A 280 -4.23 -50.43 9.18
CA ALA A 280 -4.32 -50.90 10.56
C ALA A 280 -3.43 -50.07 11.52
N GLN A 281 -2.20 -49.75 11.11
CA GLN A 281 -1.27 -48.93 11.92
C GLN A 281 -1.78 -47.50 12.13
N PHE A 282 -2.33 -46.84 11.10
CA PHE A 282 -2.95 -45.52 11.25
C PHE A 282 -4.27 -45.55 12.03
N PHE A 283 -5.05 -46.63 11.94
CA PHE A 283 -6.28 -46.80 12.72
C PHE A 283 -5.99 -47.04 14.21
N TYR A 284 -4.96 -47.83 14.56
CA TYR A 284 -4.52 -47.95 15.94
C TYR A 284 -3.98 -46.62 16.50
N LEU A 285 -3.26 -45.84 15.69
CA LEU A 285 -2.85 -44.48 16.04
C LEU A 285 -4.07 -43.58 16.34
N GLY A 286 -5.13 -43.66 15.51
CA GLY A 286 -6.37 -42.91 15.70
C GLY A 286 -7.16 -43.33 16.96
N ILE A 287 -7.27 -44.64 17.23
CA ILE A 287 -7.89 -45.16 18.46
C ILE A 287 -7.16 -44.67 19.70
N GLY A 288 -5.82 -44.71 19.68
CA GLY A 288 -5.00 -44.28 20.81
C GLY A 288 -5.13 -42.78 21.06
N LEU A 289 -4.97 -41.95 20.02
CA LEU A 289 -5.16 -40.50 20.10
C LEU A 289 -6.58 -40.11 20.55
N GLY A 290 -7.58 -40.94 20.23
CA GLY A 290 -8.96 -40.79 20.70
C GLY A 290 -9.11 -40.68 22.22
N ARG A 291 -8.20 -41.24 23.03
CA ARG A 291 -8.23 -41.10 24.50
C ARG A 291 -7.95 -39.67 24.96
N LEU A 292 -7.02 -38.96 24.30
CA LEU A 292 -6.65 -37.57 24.61
C LEU A 292 -7.77 -36.56 24.26
N ILE A 293 -8.79 -36.99 23.53
CA ILE A 293 -9.98 -36.18 23.22
C ILE A 293 -10.90 -36.08 24.45
N GLY A 294 -10.85 -37.03 25.38
CA GLY A 294 -11.75 -37.13 26.54
C GLY A 294 -11.80 -35.92 27.48
N GLU A 295 -12.79 -35.93 28.39
CA GLU A 295 -13.17 -34.83 29.28
C GLU A 295 -12.14 -34.52 30.40
N SER A 296 -11.05 -35.27 30.51
CA SER A 296 -10.03 -35.06 31.55
C SER A 296 -9.15 -33.86 31.22
N THR A 297 -9.39 -32.73 31.89
CA THR A 297 -8.59 -31.50 31.77
C THR A 297 -7.46 -31.41 32.81
N HIS A 298 -6.97 -32.54 33.34
CA HIS A 298 -5.92 -32.53 34.37
C HIS A 298 -4.54 -32.88 33.74
N PRO A 299 -3.52 -31.99 33.83
CA PRO A 299 -2.29 -32.13 33.03
C PRO A 299 -1.47 -33.39 33.28
N GLU A 300 -1.45 -33.91 34.51
CA GLU A 300 -0.73 -35.16 34.84
C GLU A 300 -1.38 -36.40 34.22
N LEU A 301 -2.72 -36.40 34.08
CA LEU A 301 -3.45 -37.46 33.37
C LEU A 301 -3.21 -37.36 31.87
N LEU A 302 -3.22 -36.16 31.29
CA LEU A 302 -2.87 -35.94 29.89
C LEU A 302 -1.43 -36.43 29.58
N ALA A 303 -0.48 -36.18 30.50
CA ALA A 303 0.89 -36.69 30.38
C ALA A 303 0.96 -38.23 30.47
N MET A 304 0.20 -38.85 31.40
CA MET A 304 0.10 -40.30 31.50
C MET A 304 -0.52 -40.92 30.24
N ASP A 305 -1.63 -40.37 29.74
CA ASP A 305 -2.29 -40.84 28.52
C ASP A 305 -1.38 -40.67 27.28
N CYS A 306 -0.60 -39.58 27.19
CA CYS A 306 0.43 -39.42 26.16
C CYS A 306 1.53 -40.47 26.26
N CYS A 307 2.03 -40.80 27.46
CA CYS A 307 3.04 -41.86 27.63
C CYS A 307 2.47 -43.26 27.33
N GLN A 308 1.27 -43.56 27.83
CA GLN A 308 0.52 -44.80 27.57
C GLN A 308 0.28 -44.99 26.05
N LEU A 309 -0.06 -43.90 25.35
CA LEU A 309 -0.21 -43.87 23.90
C LEU A 309 1.11 -44.17 23.18
N LEU A 310 2.24 -43.64 23.64
CA LEU A 310 3.54 -43.91 23.05
C LEU A 310 3.96 -45.38 23.21
N GLU A 311 3.63 -46.02 24.33
CA GLU A 311 3.82 -47.47 24.52
C GLU A 311 2.87 -48.30 23.65
N GLU A 312 1.59 -47.90 23.53
CA GLU A 312 0.63 -48.55 22.63
C GLU A 312 1.09 -48.40 21.15
N LEU A 313 1.62 -47.25 20.73
CA LEU A 313 2.29 -47.09 19.43
C LEU A 313 3.39 -48.15 19.25
N GLU A 314 4.35 -48.22 20.19
CA GLU A 314 5.52 -49.10 20.14
C GLU A 314 5.09 -50.57 20.00
N PHE A 315 4.02 -50.96 20.69
CA PHE A 315 3.37 -52.27 20.56
C PHE A 315 2.69 -52.47 19.19
N TYR A 316 1.90 -51.51 18.71
CA TYR A 316 1.16 -51.64 17.45
C TYR A 316 2.03 -51.51 16.17
N PHE A 317 3.20 -50.88 16.26
CA PHE A 317 4.19 -50.87 15.18
C PHE A 317 5.10 -52.12 15.13
N SER A 318 4.90 -53.09 16.05
CA SER A 318 5.70 -54.32 16.14
C SER A 318 5.32 -55.42 15.10
N SER A 319 5.68 -56.69 15.38
CA SER A 319 5.64 -57.78 14.39
C SER A 319 4.23 -58.29 14.07
N SER A 320 4.02 -58.70 12.82
CA SER A 320 2.70 -58.89 12.20
C SER A 320 1.93 -60.16 12.56
N THR A 321 2.14 -60.73 13.76
CA THR A 321 1.43 -61.93 14.25
C THR A 321 0.34 -61.65 15.29
N VAL A 322 0.11 -60.38 15.66
CA VAL A 322 -0.66 -60.01 16.87
C VAL A 322 -2.05 -59.40 16.60
N GLN A 323 -2.27 -58.80 15.42
CA GLN A 323 -3.32 -57.78 15.20
C GLN A 323 -4.45 -58.23 14.24
N GLY A 324 -5.22 -59.26 14.62
CA GLY A 324 -6.29 -59.82 13.77
C GLY A 324 -7.53 -58.93 13.66
N MET A 325 -7.55 -57.97 12.72
CA MET A 325 -8.70 -57.10 12.44
C MET A 325 -9.55 -57.59 11.24
N PRO A 326 -10.90 -57.50 11.28
CA PRO A 326 -11.76 -58.22 10.33
C PRO A 326 -12.33 -57.40 9.15
N PHE A 327 -11.95 -56.13 8.94
CA PHE A 327 -12.49 -55.30 7.84
C PHE A 327 -11.43 -54.36 7.20
N PRO A 328 -11.59 -53.96 5.92
CA PRO A 328 -10.75 -52.96 5.28
C PRO A 328 -11.10 -51.54 5.73
N LEU A 329 -10.10 -50.66 5.77
CA LEU A 329 -10.20 -49.26 6.20
C LEU A 329 -9.97 -48.30 5.02
N ASP A 330 -10.63 -47.15 5.02
CA ASP A 330 -10.28 -46.06 4.10
C ASP A 330 -9.07 -45.27 4.64
N TYR A 331 -8.02 -45.19 3.82
CA TYR A 331 -6.74 -44.59 4.21
C TYR A 331 -6.74 -43.06 4.15
N ARG A 332 -7.63 -42.44 3.36
CA ARG A 332 -7.78 -40.98 3.29
C ARG A 332 -8.61 -40.49 4.47
N GLU A 333 -9.74 -41.13 4.73
CA GLU A 333 -10.65 -40.76 5.83
C GLU A 333 -9.99 -40.94 7.21
N VAL A 334 -9.22 -42.03 7.41
CA VAL A 334 -8.41 -42.23 8.62
C VAL A 334 -7.30 -41.19 8.77
N LEU A 335 -6.64 -40.77 7.67
CA LEU A 335 -5.60 -39.73 7.73
C LEU A 335 -6.17 -38.34 8.03
N LEU A 336 -7.29 -37.97 7.42
CA LEU A 336 -7.98 -36.71 7.70
C LEU A 336 -8.50 -36.67 9.15
N SER A 337 -9.09 -37.77 9.62
CA SER A 337 -9.50 -37.92 11.02
C SER A 337 -8.31 -37.77 11.98
N LEU A 338 -7.14 -38.34 11.64
CA LEU A 338 -5.91 -38.16 12.41
C LEU A 338 -5.45 -36.69 12.45
N CYS A 339 -5.49 -35.97 11.33
CA CYS A 339 -5.13 -34.56 11.28
C CYS A 339 -6.06 -33.70 12.15
N ASP A 340 -7.37 -33.92 12.11
CA ASP A 340 -8.34 -33.18 12.92
C ASP A 340 -8.23 -33.50 14.42
N ILE A 341 -8.02 -34.77 14.78
CA ILE A 341 -7.76 -35.18 16.16
C ILE A 341 -6.46 -34.54 16.70
N LEU A 342 -5.39 -34.53 15.89
CA LEU A 342 -4.13 -33.89 16.28
C LEU A 342 -4.27 -32.37 16.42
N ALA A 343 -4.95 -31.70 15.47
CA ALA A 343 -5.22 -30.27 15.56
C ALA A 343 -6.01 -29.91 16.85
N LEU A 344 -6.99 -30.74 17.22
CA LEU A 344 -7.73 -30.59 18.48
C LEU A 344 -6.81 -30.77 19.71
N ILE A 345 -5.94 -31.79 19.72
CA ILE A 345 -4.98 -32.02 20.81
C ILE A 345 -4.02 -30.84 20.95
N TYR A 346 -3.40 -30.36 19.86
CA TYR A 346 -2.53 -29.18 19.92
C TYR A 346 -3.27 -27.91 20.37
N SER A 347 -4.56 -27.75 20.02
CA SER A 347 -5.36 -26.62 20.53
C SER A 347 -5.62 -26.69 22.04
N LYS A 348 -5.80 -27.90 22.60
CA LYS A 348 -5.86 -28.11 24.06
C LYS A 348 -4.53 -27.77 24.73
N LEU A 349 -3.39 -28.04 24.09
CA LEU A 349 -2.06 -27.79 24.66
C LEU A 349 -1.72 -26.29 24.77
N VAL A 350 -2.25 -25.43 23.90
CA VAL A 350 -2.08 -23.96 24.00
C VAL A 350 -3.02 -23.34 25.05
N GLY A 351 -4.19 -23.95 25.28
CA GLY A 351 -5.23 -23.40 26.17
C GLY A 351 -4.98 -23.51 27.68
N ASP A 352 -3.90 -24.18 28.13
CA ASP A 352 -3.60 -24.40 29.55
C ASP A 352 -2.17 -23.95 29.89
N ASN A 353 -2.07 -22.86 30.67
CA ASN A 353 -0.78 -22.26 31.05
C ASN A 353 0.12 -23.20 31.87
N SER A 354 -0.41 -24.24 32.51
CA SER A 354 0.39 -25.18 33.29
C SER A 354 1.37 -26.01 32.44
N SER A 355 1.15 -26.06 31.12
CA SER A 355 1.99 -26.75 30.13
C SER A 355 3.40 -26.17 30.02
N SER A 356 3.57 -24.85 30.12
CA SER A 356 4.88 -24.17 30.08
C SER A 356 5.52 -24.01 31.45
N GLU A 357 4.72 -23.96 32.53
CA GLU A 357 5.23 -23.94 33.90
C GLU A 357 5.87 -25.28 34.30
N ASN A 358 5.21 -26.41 33.99
CA ASN A 358 5.72 -27.75 34.31
C ASN A 358 6.74 -28.24 33.27
N LEU A 359 8.03 -28.17 33.63
CA LEU A 359 9.15 -28.54 32.74
C LEU A 359 9.07 -29.98 32.20
N ASN A 360 8.53 -30.93 32.97
CA ASN A 360 8.38 -32.32 32.53
C ASN A 360 7.29 -32.47 31.47
N LEU A 361 6.20 -31.69 31.60
CA LEU A 361 5.10 -31.66 30.64
C LEU A 361 5.53 -30.98 29.33
N PHE A 362 6.23 -29.84 29.42
CA PHE A 362 6.89 -29.20 28.28
C PHE A 362 7.80 -30.19 27.52
N GLN A 363 8.68 -30.91 28.22
CA GLN A 363 9.54 -31.93 27.60
C GLN A 363 8.75 -33.09 26.95
N ALA A 364 7.64 -33.52 27.56
CA ALA A 364 6.78 -34.55 26.99
C ALA A 364 6.10 -34.08 25.70
N ILE A 365 5.63 -32.83 25.65
CA ILE A 365 5.01 -32.21 24.46
C ILE A 365 6.02 -32.12 23.31
N ILE A 366 7.25 -31.62 23.56
CA ILE A 366 8.31 -31.55 22.54
C ILE A 366 8.66 -32.96 21.99
N ARG A 367 8.74 -33.98 22.86
CA ARG A 367 8.97 -35.38 22.44
C ARG A 367 7.84 -35.97 21.61
N PHE A 368 6.59 -35.65 21.96
CA PHE A 368 5.41 -36.08 21.21
C PHE A 368 5.37 -35.45 19.81
N ASP A 369 5.65 -34.14 19.73
CA ASP A 369 5.73 -33.41 18.46
C ASP A 369 6.85 -33.94 17.54
N GLU A 370 8.05 -34.21 18.06
CA GLU A 370 9.14 -34.83 17.29
C GLU A 370 8.79 -36.23 16.75
N ARG A 371 7.98 -37.02 17.48
CA ARG A 371 7.47 -38.31 16.96
C ARG A 371 6.40 -38.11 15.88
N ILE A 372 5.58 -37.06 15.96
CA ILE A 372 4.60 -36.68 14.92
C ILE A 372 5.29 -36.19 13.64
N LYS A 373 6.34 -35.37 13.74
CA LYS A 373 7.16 -34.90 12.58
C LYS A 373 7.68 -36.03 11.71
N GLN A 374 7.83 -37.24 12.26
CA GLN A 374 8.38 -38.39 11.54
C GLN A 374 7.31 -39.18 10.76
N LEU A 375 6.02 -38.97 10.99
CA LEU A 375 4.93 -39.68 10.29
C LEU A 375 5.00 -39.56 8.74
N PRO A 376 5.25 -38.38 8.13
CA PRO A 376 5.42 -38.25 6.68
C PRO A 376 6.65 -38.99 6.13
N THR A 377 7.70 -39.12 6.95
CA THR A 377 8.97 -39.77 6.61
C THR A 377 8.84 -41.30 6.68
N ILE A 378 8.14 -41.81 7.70
CA ILE A 378 7.84 -43.24 7.88
C ILE A 378 7.03 -43.80 6.69
N ALA A 379 6.20 -42.98 6.05
CA ALA A 379 5.46 -43.38 4.85
C ALA A 379 6.33 -43.72 3.62
N ARG A 380 7.62 -43.34 3.60
CA ARG A 380 8.49 -43.35 2.40
C ARG A 380 9.66 -44.37 2.44
N LEU A 381 9.51 -45.50 3.15
CA LEU A 381 10.55 -46.53 3.32
C LEU A 381 9.94 -47.96 3.29
N ARG A 382 10.57 -49.05 2.80
CA ARG A 382 11.75 -49.27 1.91
C ARG A 382 11.44 -50.44 0.94
N PRO A 383 12.02 -50.51 -0.28
CA PRO A 383 12.15 -51.76 -1.03
C PRO A 383 13.49 -52.47 -0.74
N SER A 384 13.48 -53.80 -0.75
CA SER A 384 14.68 -54.67 -0.57
C SER A 384 15.24 -55.15 -1.93
N PRO A 385 16.52 -55.56 -2.02
CA PRO A 385 17.22 -55.64 -3.31
C PRO A 385 16.99 -56.94 -4.09
N ILE A 386 17.12 -56.84 -5.42
CA ILE A 386 17.45 -57.95 -6.33
C ILE A 386 18.74 -57.57 -7.08
N THR A 387 19.58 -58.57 -7.37
CA THR A 387 21.02 -58.42 -7.62
C THR A 387 21.43 -58.38 -9.10
N LEU A 388 22.72 -58.06 -9.33
CA LEU A 388 23.41 -58.03 -10.63
C LEU A 388 23.18 -59.28 -11.51
N ALA A 389 22.52 -59.08 -12.65
CA ALA A 389 22.72 -59.71 -13.98
C ALA A 389 21.70 -59.07 -14.95
N ASP A 390 22.00 -58.58 -16.15
CA ASP A 390 23.28 -58.47 -16.87
C ASP A 390 23.44 -57.08 -17.50
N ARG A 391 24.69 -56.64 -17.68
CA ARG A 391 25.06 -55.57 -18.63
C ARG A 391 25.98 -56.19 -19.69
N HIS A 392 25.77 -55.88 -20.97
CA HIS A 392 26.75 -55.09 -21.77
C HIS A 392 26.29 -54.86 -23.23
N ALA A 393 27.05 -54.02 -23.95
CA ALA A 393 27.16 -53.97 -25.41
C ALA A 393 26.07 -53.29 -26.27
N SER A 394 25.59 -52.08 -25.90
CA SER A 394 25.09 -51.11 -26.92
C SER A 394 25.10 -49.62 -26.48
N MET A 395 26.13 -49.13 -25.78
CA MET A 395 26.12 -47.76 -25.20
C MET A 395 27.30 -46.83 -25.56
N SER A 396 28.18 -47.21 -26.50
CA SER A 396 29.35 -46.37 -26.86
C SER A 396 29.03 -45.16 -27.75
N ARG A 397 28.04 -45.25 -28.65
CA ARG A 397 27.84 -44.24 -29.72
C ARG A 397 26.76 -43.19 -29.43
N LEU A 398 25.71 -43.50 -28.65
CA LEU A 398 24.71 -42.49 -28.28
C LEU A 398 25.23 -41.46 -27.25
N ALA A 399 26.16 -41.85 -26.37
CA ALA A 399 26.58 -41.01 -25.23
C ALA A 399 27.11 -39.64 -25.65
N HIS A 400 27.91 -39.57 -26.71
CA HIS A 400 28.54 -38.32 -27.17
C HIS A 400 27.54 -37.32 -27.74
N SER A 401 26.57 -37.77 -28.54
CA SER A 401 25.49 -36.91 -29.05
C SER A 401 24.55 -36.45 -27.94
N PHE A 402 24.27 -37.32 -26.96
CA PHE A 402 23.40 -36.98 -25.83
C PHE A 402 24.04 -35.93 -24.90
N ILE A 403 25.35 -36.03 -24.63
CA ILE A 403 26.07 -35.04 -23.82
C ILE A 403 26.08 -33.65 -24.47
N ALA A 404 26.27 -33.57 -25.80
CA ALA A 404 26.22 -32.30 -26.52
C ALA A 404 24.82 -31.66 -26.48
N LEU A 405 23.76 -32.46 -26.67
CA LEU A 405 22.38 -31.98 -26.59
C LEU A 405 22.02 -31.50 -25.18
N VAL A 406 22.38 -32.28 -24.15
CA VAL A 406 22.16 -31.92 -22.74
C VAL A 406 22.91 -30.64 -22.39
N ALA A 407 24.15 -30.44 -22.86
CA ALA A 407 24.89 -29.20 -22.63
C ALA A 407 24.21 -27.97 -23.24
N ALA A 408 23.67 -28.09 -24.47
CA ALA A 408 22.91 -27.02 -25.11
C ALA A 408 21.60 -26.70 -24.37
N CYS A 409 20.85 -27.72 -23.96
CA CYS A 409 19.65 -27.54 -23.13
C CYS A 409 19.97 -26.96 -21.75
N TYR A 410 21.12 -27.29 -21.16
CA TYR A 410 21.53 -26.74 -19.86
C TYR A 410 21.95 -25.27 -19.95
N ALA A 411 22.50 -24.83 -21.08
CA ALA A 411 22.75 -23.41 -21.34
C ALA A 411 21.43 -22.62 -21.49
N LEU A 412 20.45 -23.17 -22.23
CA LEU A 412 19.12 -22.57 -22.40
C LEU A 412 18.29 -22.54 -21.10
N LEU A 413 18.45 -23.53 -20.22
CA LEU A 413 17.80 -23.57 -18.90
C LEU A 413 18.47 -22.67 -17.85
N LEU A 414 19.66 -22.13 -18.13
CA LEU A 414 20.33 -21.10 -17.32
C LEU A 414 20.12 -19.69 -17.89
N SER A 415 19.35 -19.53 -18.97
CA SER A 415 19.07 -18.25 -19.63
C SER A 415 17.58 -17.89 -19.65
N SER A 416 16.77 -18.51 -18.79
CA SER A 416 15.48 -17.92 -18.40
C SER A 416 15.78 -16.80 -17.40
N PRO A 417 15.39 -15.53 -17.65
CA PRO A 417 15.52 -14.50 -16.63
C PRO A 417 14.64 -14.89 -15.44
N VAL A 418 15.23 -14.86 -14.24
CA VAL A 418 14.45 -14.77 -13.01
C VAL A 418 13.99 -13.32 -12.94
N HIS A 419 12.79 -13.04 -13.45
CA HIS A 419 12.19 -11.72 -13.36
C HIS A 419 12.18 -11.26 -11.91
N ALA A 420 12.65 -10.04 -11.64
CA ALA A 420 12.58 -9.48 -10.30
C ALA A 420 11.13 -9.42 -9.83
N THR A 421 10.81 -10.21 -8.80
CA THR A 421 9.49 -10.22 -8.17
C THR A 421 9.49 -9.31 -6.96
N TYR A 422 8.52 -8.41 -6.89
CA TYR A 422 8.24 -7.60 -5.70
C TYR A 422 7.04 -8.15 -4.97
N ASN A 423 6.91 -7.84 -3.68
CA ASN A 423 5.67 -8.03 -2.94
C ASN A 423 4.84 -6.74 -3.09
N ILE A 424 3.67 -6.85 -3.70
CA ILE A 424 2.84 -5.72 -4.15
C ILE A 424 1.48 -5.77 -3.46
N GLY A 425 1.17 -4.71 -2.71
CA GLY A 425 -0.14 -4.47 -2.11
C GLY A 425 -0.76 -3.19 -2.66
N LEU A 426 -2.07 -3.18 -2.89
CA LEU A 426 -2.82 -2.05 -3.44
C LEU A 426 -4.13 -1.84 -2.67
N GLY A 427 -4.57 -0.59 -2.51
CA GLY A 427 -5.80 -0.26 -1.81
C GLY A 427 -6.41 1.08 -2.25
N LYS A 428 -7.73 1.24 -2.10
CA LYS A 428 -8.47 2.45 -2.51
C LYS A 428 -9.61 2.74 -1.53
N SER A 429 -9.54 3.88 -0.84
CA SER A 429 -10.60 4.34 0.06
C SER A 429 -11.04 5.77 -0.25
N ASP A 430 -12.27 6.10 0.16
CA ASP A 430 -12.94 7.38 -0.08
C ASP A 430 -12.43 8.46 0.89
N ILE A 431 -11.96 9.59 0.37
CA ILE A 431 -11.55 10.80 1.11
C ILE A 431 -12.50 12.00 0.87
N THR A 432 -13.66 11.77 0.25
CA THR A 432 -14.63 12.83 -0.07
C THR A 432 -15.09 13.60 1.17
N GLY A 433 -14.73 14.88 1.23
CA GLY A 433 -15.08 15.80 2.30
C GLY A 433 -16.51 16.36 2.26
N PRO A 434 -16.80 17.42 3.02
CA PRO A 434 -18.11 18.06 3.10
C PRO A 434 -18.71 18.53 1.76
N ALA A 435 -19.69 17.79 1.25
CA ALA A 435 -20.39 18.06 -0.02
C ALA A 435 -21.39 19.25 0.00
N ALA A 436 -21.45 20.06 1.06
CA ALA A 436 -22.17 21.33 1.05
C ALA A 436 -21.59 22.35 2.05
N GLU A 437 -21.71 23.64 1.73
CA GLU A 437 -21.36 24.78 2.58
C GLU A 437 -19.90 24.71 3.14
N VAL A 438 -18.91 24.35 2.31
CA VAL A 438 -17.47 24.52 2.59
C VAL A 438 -16.77 25.04 1.32
N VAL A 439 -15.93 26.06 1.43
CA VAL A 439 -15.20 26.63 0.29
C VAL A 439 -14.18 25.62 -0.25
N MET A 440 -14.03 25.57 -1.57
CA MET A 440 -13.15 24.67 -2.29
C MET A 440 -11.70 25.19 -2.32
N MET A 441 -10.73 24.28 -2.47
CA MET A 441 -9.30 24.57 -2.32
C MET A 441 -8.63 24.72 -3.69
N GLY A 442 -8.19 25.93 -4.01
CA GLY A 442 -7.53 26.24 -5.28
C GLY A 442 -7.66 27.71 -5.61
N PHE A 443 -8.76 28.10 -6.27
CA PHE A 443 -9.01 29.48 -6.72
C PHE A 443 -9.17 30.51 -5.58
N ALA A 444 -9.35 30.05 -4.34
CA ALA A 444 -9.52 30.89 -3.14
C ALA A 444 -10.74 31.84 -3.15
N VAL A 445 -11.72 31.56 -4.01
CA VAL A 445 -12.95 32.34 -4.19
C VAL A 445 -13.95 31.98 -3.07
N THR A 446 -14.26 32.92 -2.17
CA THR A 446 -15.13 32.65 -1.00
C THR A 446 -16.57 32.25 -1.34
N SER A 447 -17.04 32.50 -2.57
CA SER A 447 -18.32 32.02 -3.08
C SER A 447 -18.29 30.61 -3.68
N GLU A 448 -17.11 30.03 -3.91
CA GLU A 448 -16.89 28.66 -4.40
C GLU A 448 -17.10 27.64 -3.27
N SER A 449 -18.30 27.66 -2.67
CA SER A 449 -18.71 26.71 -1.64
C SER A 449 -19.34 25.48 -2.26
N THR A 450 -18.92 24.29 -1.81
CA THR A 450 -19.51 23.01 -2.21
C THR A 450 -21.05 23.04 -2.11
N ALA A 451 -21.68 22.43 -3.11
CA ALA A 451 -23.12 22.31 -3.26
C ALA A 451 -23.51 20.98 -3.95
N GLY A 452 -22.65 19.96 -3.83
CA GLY A 452 -22.88 18.64 -4.43
C GLY A 452 -21.61 17.84 -4.72
N ILE A 453 -21.77 16.75 -5.47
CA ILE A 453 -20.74 15.83 -5.94
C ILE A 453 -20.97 15.53 -7.43
N LEU A 454 -19.91 15.63 -8.23
CA LEU A 454 -19.81 15.17 -9.62
C LEU A 454 -19.04 13.85 -9.70
N SER A 455 -17.98 13.70 -8.89
CA SER A 455 -17.30 12.43 -8.62
C SER A 455 -16.71 12.43 -7.21
N ARG A 456 -16.58 11.23 -6.60
CA ARG A 456 -15.94 11.09 -5.28
C ARG A 456 -14.42 11.17 -5.39
N LEU A 457 -13.81 11.62 -4.30
CA LEU A 457 -12.37 11.74 -4.12
C LEU A 457 -11.82 10.49 -3.41
N TYR A 458 -10.71 9.94 -3.90
CA TYR A 458 -10.10 8.73 -3.37
C TYR A 458 -8.63 8.90 -2.98
N ALA A 459 -8.22 8.18 -1.93
CA ALA A 459 -6.83 7.83 -1.68
C ALA A 459 -6.57 6.45 -2.27
N ARG A 460 -5.51 6.32 -3.09
CA ARG A 460 -5.09 5.09 -3.78
C ARG A 460 -3.66 4.75 -3.39
N ALA A 461 -3.50 3.70 -2.59
CA ALA A 461 -2.24 3.29 -1.98
C ALA A 461 -1.55 2.18 -2.78
N TYR A 462 -0.24 2.33 -2.95
CA TYR A 462 0.67 1.43 -3.66
C TYR A 462 1.81 1.03 -2.72
N LEU A 463 1.68 -0.16 -2.13
CA LEU A 463 2.71 -0.79 -1.31
C LEU A 463 3.64 -1.60 -2.21
N ILE A 464 4.94 -1.31 -2.14
CA ILE A 464 5.98 -2.09 -2.80
C ILE A 464 7.00 -2.54 -1.76
N GLU A 465 7.23 -3.85 -1.65
CA GLU A 465 8.25 -4.46 -0.80
C GLU A 465 9.25 -5.25 -1.66
N ASP A 466 10.54 -5.03 -1.39
CA ASP A 466 11.65 -5.83 -1.92
C ASP A 466 11.80 -7.10 -1.05
N PRO A 467 11.54 -8.31 -1.58
CA PRO A 467 11.52 -9.54 -0.78
C PRO A 467 12.92 -10.04 -0.37
N ASP A 468 14.00 -9.52 -0.97
CA ASP A 468 15.37 -9.89 -0.59
C ASP A 468 15.89 -9.04 0.59
N THR A 469 15.36 -7.82 0.77
CA THR A 469 15.78 -6.86 1.82
C THR A 469 14.71 -6.59 2.89
N SER A 470 13.44 -6.85 2.58
CA SER A 470 12.26 -6.37 3.32
C SER A 470 12.11 -4.84 3.39
N GLU A 471 12.85 -4.08 2.56
CA GLU A 471 12.63 -2.65 2.40
C GLU A 471 11.27 -2.41 1.74
N ARG A 472 10.51 -1.46 2.30
CA ARG A 472 9.15 -1.12 1.88
C ARG A 472 9.06 0.32 1.42
N VAL A 473 8.19 0.58 0.46
CA VAL A 473 7.68 1.90 0.07
C VAL A 473 6.17 1.88 0.10
N MET A 474 5.56 2.95 0.60
CA MET A 474 4.12 3.21 0.56
C MET A 474 3.88 4.51 -0.19
N PHE A 475 3.42 4.46 -1.43
CA PHE A 475 3.03 5.64 -2.20
C PHE A 475 1.51 5.77 -2.22
N VAL A 476 0.94 6.88 -1.74
CA VAL A 476 -0.50 7.12 -1.74
C VAL A 476 -0.84 8.32 -2.62
N HIS A 477 -1.59 8.07 -3.68
CA HIS A 477 -2.10 9.07 -4.61
C HIS A 477 -3.50 9.52 -4.17
N CYS A 478 -3.70 10.81 -3.95
CA CYS A 478 -4.93 11.37 -3.37
C CYS A 478 -5.62 12.35 -4.32
N ASP A 479 -6.94 12.24 -4.48
CA ASP A 479 -7.74 13.20 -5.22
C ASP A 479 -7.97 14.48 -4.39
N LEU A 480 -6.94 15.30 -4.27
CA LEU A 480 -6.90 16.53 -3.46
C LEU A 480 -6.14 17.65 -4.19
N HIS A 481 -6.38 18.90 -3.82
CA HIS A 481 -5.51 20.03 -4.16
C HIS A 481 -4.05 19.80 -3.74
N SER A 482 -3.82 19.27 -2.55
CA SER A 482 -2.47 18.96 -2.05
C SER A 482 -2.55 18.13 -0.77
N VAL A 483 -1.56 17.28 -0.51
CA VAL A 483 -1.41 16.71 0.83
C VAL A 483 -0.72 17.73 1.74
N MET A 484 -1.52 18.39 2.57
CA MET A 484 -1.03 19.41 3.51
C MET A 484 -0.06 18.80 4.53
N GLN A 485 0.91 19.59 5.01
CA GLN A 485 1.93 19.12 5.95
C GLN A 485 1.33 18.52 7.23
N LEU A 486 0.24 19.11 7.73
CA LEU A 486 -0.49 18.62 8.91
C LEU A 486 -1.14 17.25 8.68
N VAL A 487 -1.68 17.00 7.48
CA VAL A 487 -2.25 15.69 7.08
C VAL A 487 -1.14 14.63 7.05
N HIS A 488 0.02 14.96 6.46
CA HIS A 488 1.18 14.08 6.43
C HIS A 488 1.73 13.77 7.84
N GLN A 489 1.79 14.76 8.74
CA GLN A 489 2.19 14.57 10.13
C GLN A 489 1.23 13.63 10.90
N GLU A 490 -0.09 13.83 10.78
CA GLU A 490 -1.09 13.00 11.46
C GLU A 490 -1.09 11.56 10.92
N VAL A 491 -1.08 11.38 9.59
CA VAL A 491 -0.97 10.05 8.96
C VAL A 491 0.29 9.32 9.45
N LEU A 492 1.45 9.98 9.52
CA LEU A 492 2.66 9.36 10.06
C LEU A 492 2.55 8.98 11.54
N ALA A 493 1.86 9.79 12.36
CA ALA A 493 1.64 9.49 13.78
C ALA A 493 0.70 8.28 13.98
N GLU A 494 -0.37 8.20 13.19
CA GLU A 494 -1.26 7.03 13.17
C GLU A 494 -0.53 5.78 12.66
N LEU A 495 0.23 5.87 11.56
CA LEU A 495 0.99 4.75 11.01
C LEU A 495 2.06 4.23 11.99
N ALA A 496 2.80 5.12 12.66
CA ALA A 496 3.78 4.74 13.67
C ALA A 496 3.13 3.95 14.82
N THR A 497 1.93 4.38 15.24
CA THR A 497 1.14 3.72 16.30
C THR A 497 0.57 2.37 15.85
N LYS A 498 -0.03 2.32 14.65
CA LYS A 498 -0.77 1.17 14.11
C LYS A 498 0.15 0.06 13.59
N TYR A 499 1.24 0.45 12.94
CA TYR A 499 2.19 -0.46 12.28
C TYR A 499 3.57 -0.50 12.97
N SER A 500 3.69 -0.04 14.21
CA SER A 500 4.90 -0.17 15.04
C SER A 500 6.18 0.35 14.36
N GLY A 501 6.08 1.42 13.56
CA GLY A 501 7.21 2.03 12.86
C GLY A 501 7.65 1.33 11.55
N VAL A 502 6.88 0.39 10.99
CA VAL A 502 7.14 -0.19 9.64
C VAL A 502 7.00 0.87 8.53
N TYR A 503 6.17 1.88 8.76
CA TYR A 503 6.00 3.05 7.90
C TYR A 503 6.45 4.31 8.64
N THR A 504 7.23 5.14 7.96
CA THR A 504 7.92 6.33 8.49
C THR A 504 8.02 7.40 7.42
N GLU A 505 8.45 8.61 7.76
CA GLU A 505 8.73 9.67 6.80
C GLU A 505 9.76 9.25 5.73
N GLN A 506 10.65 8.29 6.02
CA GLN A 506 11.63 7.81 5.04
C GLN A 506 10.97 7.12 3.85
N ASN A 507 9.87 6.36 4.07
CA ASN A 507 9.32 5.42 3.11
C ASN A 507 7.83 5.57 2.79
N VAL A 508 7.13 6.52 3.41
CA VAL A 508 5.80 6.98 2.99
C VAL A 508 5.95 8.14 2.01
N VAL A 509 5.14 8.15 0.95
CA VAL A 509 4.90 9.30 0.07
C VAL A 509 3.40 9.52 0.00
N LEU A 510 2.95 10.75 0.30
CA LEU A 510 1.57 11.16 0.11
C LEU A 510 1.52 12.23 -0.97
N HIS A 511 0.95 11.87 -2.11
CA HIS A 511 0.90 12.63 -3.36
C HIS A 511 -0.55 13.05 -3.70
N ALA A 512 -0.71 14.08 -4.53
CA ALA A 512 -2.00 14.66 -4.87
C ALA A 512 -2.23 14.76 -6.39
N THR A 513 -3.48 14.64 -6.86
CA THR A 513 -3.87 15.00 -8.23
C THR A 513 -3.72 16.50 -8.51
N HIS A 514 -3.81 17.32 -7.45
CA HIS A 514 -3.99 18.78 -7.42
C HIS A 514 -5.40 19.30 -7.69
N THR A 515 -6.46 18.45 -7.65
CA THR A 515 -7.83 18.91 -8.00
C THR A 515 -8.27 20.16 -7.22
N HIS A 516 -8.62 21.22 -7.95
CA HIS A 516 -9.24 22.41 -7.37
C HIS A 516 -10.67 22.12 -6.88
N ALA A 517 -11.33 21.10 -7.44
CA ALA A 517 -12.72 20.75 -7.17
C ALA A 517 -12.91 19.93 -5.87
N GLY A 518 -12.18 20.25 -4.79
CA GLY A 518 -12.27 19.60 -3.48
C GLY A 518 -12.42 20.60 -2.33
N PRO A 519 -13.14 20.26 -1.23
CA PRO A 519 -13.30 21.15 -0.08
C PRO A 519 -11.96 21.40 0.64
N GLY A 520 -11.70 22.63 1.06
CA GLY A 520 -10.45 23.03 1.73
C GLY A 520 -10.48 23.07 3.25
N GLY A 521 -9.63 23.92 3.83
CA GLY A 521 -9.55 24.15 5.28
C GLY A 521 -8.84 23.02 6.04
N THR A 522 -7.72 22.52 5.52
CA THR A 522 -7.00 21.34 6.05
C THR A 522 -5.51 21.59 6.30
N ALA A 523 -5.04 22.83 6.16
CA ALA A 523 -3.62 23.12 6.21
C ALA A 523 -3.07 23.36 7.63
N GLY A 524 -3.87 24.00 8.49
CA GLY A 524 -3.42 24.61 9.75
C GLY A 524 -2.63 25.91 9.56
N TYR A 525 -2.21 26.21 8.33
CA TYR A 525 -1.44 27.38 7.94
C TYR A 525 -2.37 28.48 7.39
N PHE A 526 -2.35 29.64 8.02
CA PHE A 526 -3.33 30.71 7.80
C PHE A 526 -3.45 31.17 6.34
N LEU A 527 -2.36 31.18 5.54
CA LEU A 527 -2.45 31.60 4.14
C LEU A 527 -3.43 30.75 3.33
N TYR A 528 -3.50 29.44 3.63
CA TYR A 528 -4.30 28.49 2.85
C TYR A 528 -5.72 28.34 3.40
N ASP A 529 -5.90 28.38 4.72
CA ASP A 529 -7.23 28.17 5.33
C ASP A 529 -8.09 29.45 5.39
N VAL A 530 -7.52 30.65 5.20
CA VAL A 530 -8.26 31.93 5.38
C VAL A 530 -9.40 32.14 4.37
N SER A 531 -9.24 31.71 3.11
CA SER A 531 -10.30 31.77 2.10
C SER A 531 -11.45 30.79 2.37
N ILE A 532 -11.17 29.69 3.09
CA ILE A 532 -12.15 28.71 3.56
C ILE A 532 -12.80 29.12 4.90
N LEU A 533 -12.44 30.29 5.41
CA LEU A 533 -12.87 30.84 6.71
C LEU A 533 -12.37 30.00 7.91
N GLY A 534 -11.30 29.23 7.72
CA GLY A 534 -10.59 28.51 8.78
C GLY A 534 -10.46 27.00 8.58
N PHE A 535 -10.01 26.33 9.64
CA PHE A 535 -9.72 24.89 9.64
C PHE A 535 -10.99 24.05 9.87
N ILE A 536 -11.27 23.11 8.95
CA ILE A 536 -12.45 22.26 8.92
C ILE A 536 -12.07 20.84 9.37
N SER A 537 -12.10 20.60 10.68
CA SER A 537 -11.72 19.31 11.28
C SER A 537 -12.44 18.12 10.65
N GLU A 538 -13.73 18.21 10.34
CA GLU A 538 -14.47 17.10 9.72
C GLU A 538 -13.99 16.74 8.29
N ASN A 539 -13.33 17.68 7.60
CA ASN A 539 -12.71 17.44 6.29
C ASN A 539 -11.32 16.80 6.48
N PHE A 540 -10.52 17.36 7.40
CA PHE A 540 -9.21 16.83 7.77
C PHE A 540 -9.29 15.38 8.25
N ASP A 541 -10.19 15.08 9.19
CA ASP A 541 -10.36 13.74 9.77
C ASP A 541 -10.80 12.72 8.71
N LYS A 542 -11.65 13.12 7.75
CA LYS A 542 -12.10 12.28 6.63
C LYS A 542 -10.96 11.99 5.65
N ILE A 543 -10.08 12.95 5.39
CA ILE A 543 -8.90 12.76 4.53
C ILE A 543 -7.88 11.85 5.21
N VAL A 544 -7.54 12.10 6.48
CA VAL A 544 -6.59 11.25 7.24
C VAL A 544 -7.11 9.81 7.34
N SER A 545 -8.36 9.61 7.77
CA SER A 545 -8.94 8.27 7.90
C SER A 545 -9.05 7.53 6.56
N GLY A 546 -9.44 8.20 5.47
CA GLY A 546 -9.47 7.56 4.14
C GLY A 546 -8.07 7.22 3.60
N ILE A 547 -7.05 8.04 3.88
CA ILE A 547 -5.64 7.68 3.58
C ILE A 547 -5.23 6.45 4.38
N MET A 548 -5.54 6.41 5.67
CA MET A 548 -5.24 5.27 6.54
C MET A 548 -5.97 3.98 6.10
N ASP A 549 -7.24 4.06 5.71
CA ASP A 549 -8.01 2.92 5.19
C ASP A 549 -7.44 2.39 3.86
N ALA A 550 -6.99 3.27 2.96
CA ALA A 550 -6.33 2.87 1.72
C ALA A 550 -4.99 2.17 1.99
N ILE A 551 -4.20 2.68 2.95
CA ILE A 551 -2.95 2.05 3.40
C ILE A 551 -3.21 0.69 4.05
N ASP A 552 -4.28 0.56 4.84
CA ASP A 552 -4.70 -0.72 5.44
C ASP A 552 -5.05 -1.75 4.36
N GLU A 553 -5.85 -1.38 3.35
CA GLU A 553 -6.17 -2.30 2.26
C GLU A 553 -4.91 -2.71 1.48
N ALA A 554 -4.01 -1.75 1.19
CA ALA A 554 -2.73 -2.05 0.54
C ALA A 554 -1.84 -2.97 1.40
N HIS A 555 -1.77 -2.77 2.72
CA HIS A 555 -1.02 -3.64 3.63
C HIS A 555 -1.60 -5.06 3.68
N ASN A 556 -2.93 -5.20 3.61
CA ASN A 556 -3.61 -6.49 3.69
C ASN A 556 -3.74 -7.23 2.34
N SER A 557 -3.49 -6.56 1.21
CA SER A 557 -3.59 -7.14 -0.15
C SER A 557 -2.23 -7.49 -0.79
N VAL A 558 -1.18 -7.62 0.00
CA VAL A 558 0.18 -7.95 -0.46
C VAL A 558 0.27 -9.37 -1.01
N GLU A 559 0.74 -9.49 -2.25
CA GLU A 559 1.12 -10.75 -2.90
C GLU A 559 2.34 -10.55 -3.81
N SER A 560 3.02 -11.64 -4.18
CA SER A 560 4.16 -11.57 -5.09
C SER A 560 3.71 -11.26 -6.53
N GLY A 561 4.43 -10.34 -7.18
CA GLY A 561 4.12 -9.81 -8.51
C GLY A 561 5.32 -9.15 -9.18
N THR A 562 5.09 -8.40 -10.26
CA THR A 562 6.14 -7.66 -11.00
C THR A 562 5.67 -6.26 -11.35
N ILE A 563 6.58 -5.29 -11.31
CA ILE A 563 6.32 -3.91 -11.74
C ILE A 563 6.92 -3.69 -13.12
N ARG A 564 6.18 -3.03 -14.01
CA ARG A 564 6.66 -2.65 -15.34
C ARG A 564 6.53 -1.15 -15.54
N TRP A 565 7.32 -0.55 -16.44
CA TRP A 565 7.22 0.87 -16.73
C TRP A 565 7.30 1.19 -18.22
N ASN A 566 6.64 2.26 -18.65
CA ASN A 566 6.80 2.88 -19.95
C ASN A 566 6.36 4.36 -19.93
N LYS A 567 6.42 5.02 -21.09
CA LYS A 567 6.04 6.43 -21.26
C LYS A 567 5.55 6.73 -22.67
N GLY A 568 4.68 7.72 -22.80
CA GLY A 568 4.02 8.11 -24.05
C GLY A 568 3.61 9.59 -24.04
N THR A 569 3.31 10.12 -25.22
CA THR A 569 2.93 11.54 -25.39
C THR A 569 1.43 11.71 -25.30
N VAL A 570 0.96 12.63 -24.46
CA VAL A 570 -0.45 13.06 -24.43
C VAL A 570 -0.66 14.12 -25.51
N GLU A 571 -1.32 13.76 -26.61
CA GLU A 571 -1.65 14.73 -27.66
C GLU A 571 -2.63 15.79 -27.13
N LYS A 572 -2.31 17.08 -27.35
CA LYS A 572 -3.06 18.22 -26.79
C LYS A 572 -3.28 18.15 -25.26
N GLY A 573 -2.31 17.64 -24.50
CA GLY A 573 -2.44 17.46 -23.05
C GLY A 573 -2.35 18.73 -22.19
N GLY A 574 -2.07 19.90 -22.76
CA GLY A 574 -2.02 21.18 -22.02
C GLY A 574 -1.54 22.34 -22.88
N LYS A 575 -1.42 23.53 -22.26
CA LYS A 575 -0.84 24.76 -22.82
C LYS A 575 0.00 25.45 -21.72
N ASN A 576 1.17 26.02 -22.07
CA ASN A 576 1.90 26.84 -21.12
C ASN A 576 1.15 28.16 -20.88
N ARG A 577 0.86 28.50 -19.62
CA ARG A 577 0.10 29.70 -19.24
C ARG A 577 0.99 30.94 -19.02
N SER A 578 2.25 30.71 -18.65
CA SER A 578 3.27 31.75 -18.38
C SER A 578 4.42 31.68 -19.42
N PRO A 579 4.14 31.82 -20.72
CA PRO A 579 5.11 31.52 -21.78
C PRO A 579 6.29 32.50 -21.81
N ASP A 580 6.11 33.76 -21.38
CA ASP A 580 7.21 34.73 -21.33
C ASP A 580 8.19 34.43 -20.18
N ALA A 581 7.71 33.97 -19.01
CA ALA A 581 8.56 33.33 -18.00
C ALA A 581 9.30 32.10 -18.55
N TYR A 582 8.62 31.18 -19.26
CA TYR A 582 9.32 30.04 -19.88
C TYR A 582 10.40 30.51 -20.87
N LEU A 583 10.11 31.51 -21.71
CA LEU A 583 11.04 32.07 -22.69
C LEU A 583 12.27 32.76 -22.05
N ALA A 584 12.19 33.20 -20.79
CA ALA A 584 13.33 33.74 -20.05
C ALA A 584 14.43 32.68 -19.80
N ASN A 585 14.10 31.39 -19.78
CA ASN A 585 15.09 30.32 -19.69
C ASN A 585 16.08 30.35 -20.88
N PRO A 586 17.35 29.93 -20.70
CA PRO A 586 18.38 29.98 -21.74
C PRO A 586 17.95 29.30 -23.05
N GLU A 587 18.11 30.00 -24.17
CA GLU A 587 17.75 29.51 -25.51
C GLU A 587 18.37 28.14 -25.83
N ALA A 588 19.64 27.93 -25.43
CA ALA A 588 20.37 26.68 -25.62
C ALA A 588 19.86 25.51 -24.76
N GLU A 589 19.17 25.78 -23.65
CA GLU A 589 18.49 24.76 -22.84
C GLU A 589 17.08 24.49 -23.40
N ARG A 590 16.33 25.54 -23.77
CA ARG A 590 15.03 25.40 -24.42
C ARG A 590 15.10 24.60 -25.72
N ALA A 591 16.19 24.76 -26.49
CA ALA A 591 16.46 23.99 -27.71
C ALA A 591 16.74 22.48 -27.50
N LEU A 592 16.71 21.97 -26.26
CA LEU A 592 16.75 20.55 -25.95
C LEU A 592 15.35 19.88 -25.95
N TYR A 593 14.28 20.67 -26.08
CA TYR A 593 12.89 20.22 -25.95
C TYR A 593 12.03 20.75 -27.09
N ASP A 594 11.11 19.93 -27.60
CA ASP A 594 10.23 20.31 -28.73
C ASP A 594 9.05 21.23 -28.34
N SER A 595 8.87 21.52 -27.05
CA SER A 595 7.76 22.33 -26.50
C SER A 595 8.13 23.03 -25.19
N ASP A 596 7.34 24.05 -24.87
CA ASP A 596 7.20 24.80 -23.63
C ASP A 596 6.45 24.07 -22.50
N ILE A 597 5.85 22.92 -22.76
CA ILE A 597 5.28 22.01 -21.74
C ILE A 597 5.98 20.63 -21.78
N ASP A 598 5.89 19.83 -20.71
CA ASP A 598 6.28 18.42 -20.78
C ASP A 598 5.09 17.56 -21.23
N THR A 599 5.14 17.04 -22.46
CA THR A 599 4.04 16.28 -23.06
C THR A 599 4.07 14.78 -22.71
N VAL A 600 5.02 14.33 -21.88
CA VAL A 600 5.27 12.91 -21.62
C VAL A 600 4.59 12.44 -20.34
N MET A 601 3.61 11.56 -20.48
CA MET A 601 3.10 10.71 -19.39
C MET A 601 4.05 9.54 -19.15
N ARG A 602 4.39 9.25 -17.90
CA ARG A 602 5.14 8.04 -17.48
C ARG A 602 4.24 7.17 -16.59
N ALA A 603 4.27 5.86 -16.78
CA ALA A 603 3.37 4.93 -16.10
C ALA A 603 4.10 3.71 -15.52
N LEU A 604 3.81 3.41 -14.25
CA LEU A 604 4.16 2.18 -13.54
C LEU A 604 2.94 1.25 -13.53
N HIS A 605 3.14 -0.01 -13.90
CA HIS A 605 2.09 -1.02 -14.06
C HIS A 605 2.36 -2.19 -13.12
N PHE A 606 1.38 -2.51 -12.27
CA PHE A 606 1.53 -3.47 -11.17
C PHE A 606 0.79 -4.77 -11.50
N TYR A 607 1.55 -5.84 -11.75
CA TYR A 607 1.03 -7.15 -12.15
C TYR A 607 1.18 -8.18 -11.03
N SER A 608 0.17 -9.01 -10.80
CA SER A 608 0.29 -10.21 -9.96
C SER A 608 1.24 -11.25 -10.56
N SER A 609 1.73 -12.19 -9.75
CA SER A 609 2.50 -13.36 -10.22
C SER A 609 1.71 -14.27 -11.18
N ALA A 610 0.38 -14.13 -11.27
CA ALA A 610 -0.47 -14.77 -12.26
C ALA A 610 -0.56 -13.98 -13.60
N GLY A 611 0.00 -12.78 -13.67
CA GLY A 611 -0.05 -11.90 -14.84
C GLY A 611 -1.31 -11.06 -14.97
N LYS A 612 -2.18 -10.98 -13.95
CA LYS A 612 -3.29 -10.03 -13.92
C LYS A 612 -2.72 -8.64 -13.59
N LEU A 613 -3.07 -7.62 -14.37
CA LEU A 613 -2.90 -6.23 -13.94
C LEU A 613 -3.77 -5.99 -12.70
N ARG A 614 -3.23 -5.33 -11.68
CA ARG A 614 -3.95 -4.96 -10.45
C ARG A 614 -3.95 -3.45 -10.17
N GLY A 615 -3.00 -2.71 -10.74
CA GLY A 615 -3.02 -1.26 -10.62
C GLY A 615 -2.04 -0.56 -11.56
N VAL A 616 -2.24 0.75 -11.71
CA VAL A 616 -1.44 1.63 -12.58
C VAL A 616 -1.24 2.97 -11.88
N LEU A 617 0.02 3.34 -11.64
CA LEU A 617 0.41 4.67 -11.15
C LEU A 617 1.10 5.42 -12.28
N ALA A 618 0.42 6.41 -12.86
CA ALA A 618 0.94 7.28 -13.88
C ALA A 618 1.19 8.69 -13.34
N PHE A 619 2.01 9.45 -14.05
CA PHE A 619 2.26 10.87 -13.81
C PHE A 619 2.11 11.63 -15.13
N TYR A 620 1.38 12.74 -15.10
CA TYR A 620 1.27 13.64 -16.25
C TYR A 620 1.14 15.11 -15.79
N PRO A 621 1.99 16.04 -16.26
CA PRO A 621 1.94 17.44 -15.86
C PRO A 621 0.90 18.24 -16.67
N VAL A 622 -0.29 18.36 -16.09
CA VAL A 622 -1.32 19.35 -16.46
C VAL A 622 -2.11 19.66 -15.19
N HIS A 623 -2.55 20.91 -15.02
CA HIS A 623 -3.44 21.26 -13.92
C HIS A 623 -4.82 20.60 -14.05
N PRO A 624 -5.39 20.11 -12.95
CA PRO A 624 -6.80 19.72 -12.83
C PRO A 624 -7.69 20.96 -12.56
N THR A 625 -7.66 21.90 -13.50
CA THR A 625 -8.41 23.17 -13.52
C THR A 625 -9.35 23.25 -14.73
N SER A 626 -9.85 22.11 -15.22
CA SER A 626 -10.86 22.10 -16.28
C SER A 626 -12.27 22.47 -15.75
N LEU A 627 -12.53 22.18 -14.49
CA LEU A 627 -13.58 22.79 -13.67
C LEU A 627 -13.06 24.14 -13.14
N THR A 628 -13.75 25.21 -13.54
CA THR A 628 -13.48 26.59 -13.11
C THR A 628 -14.14 26.90 -11.75
N GLU A 629 -13.84 28.07 -11.17
CA GLU A 629 -14.48 28.61 -9.95
C GLU A 629 -16.02 28.72 -9.99
N GLU A 630 -16.66 28.54 -11.15
CA GLU A 630 -18.13 28.43 -11.26
C GLU A 630 -18.66 27.03 -10.85
N ASN A 631 -17.79 26.02 -10.78
CA ASN A 631 -18.15 24.66 -10.37
C ASN A 631 -18.26 24.54 -8.85
N LEU A 632 -19.44 24.15 -8.36
CA LEU A 632 -19.70 23.91 -6.94
C LEU A 632 -19.84 22.41 -6.58
N LEU A 633 -19.45 21.50 -7.49
CA LEU A 633 -19.52 20.06 -7.28
C LEU A 633 -18.14 19.49 -6.96
N ILE A 634 -18.05 18.63 -5.93
CA ILE A 634 -16.80 17.91 -5.65
C ILE A 634 -16.45 16.99 -6.82
N SER A 635 -15.17 16.98 -7.23
CA SER A 635 -14.67 16.16 -8.34
C SER A 635 -13.15 15.96 -8.31
N GLY A 636 -12.67 14.87 -8.89
CA GLY A 636 -11.25 14.68 -9.23
C GLY A 636 -10.78 15.43 -10.50
N ASP A 637 -11.65 16.24 -11.12
CA ASP A 637 -11.42 16.98 -12.37
C ASP A 637 -10.99 16.05 -13.54
N ASN A 638 -10.19 16.54 -14.49
CA ASN A 638 -9.75 15.81 -15.68
C ASN A 638 -8.92 14.55 -15.33
N LYS A 639 -8.17 14.56 -14.22
CA LYS A 639 -7.42 13.41 -13.70
C LYS A 639 -8.37 12.34 -13.16
N GLY A 640 -9.29 12.72 -12.28
CA GLY A 640 -10.31 11.82 -11.73
C GLY A 640 -11.23 11.23 -12.79
N TYR A 641 -11.56 11.97 -13.86
CA TYR A 641 -12.30 11.41 -15.00
C TYR A 641 -11.49 10.36 -15.76
N ALA A 642 -10.20 10.61 -16.04
CA ALA A 642 -9.33 9.67 -16.72
C ALA A 642 -9.10 8.37 -15.92
N GLU A 643 -8.98 8.50 -14.59
CA GLU A 643 -8.93 7.37 -13.66
C GLU A 643 -10.27 6.61 -13.64
N PHE A 644 -11.39 7.31 -13.47
CA PHE A 644 -12.74 6.72 -13.48
C PHE A 644 -13.01 5.91 -14.76
N LEU A 645 -12.61 6.40 -15.94
CA LEU A 645 -12.79 5.67 -17.19
C LEU A 645 -12.00 4.34 -17.22
N LEU A 646 -10.76 4.30 -16.71
CA LEU A 646 -9.99 3.05 -16.63
C LEU A 646 -10.50 2.13 -15.50
N GLU A 647 -10.93 2.69 -14.37
CA GLU A 647 -11.46 1.92 -13.23
C GLU A 647 -12.88 1.37 -13.51
N ASP A 648 -13.68 2.00 -14.37
CA ASP A 648 -14.92 1.43 -14.92
C ASP A 648 -14.64 0.44 -16.06
N GLU A 649 -13.58 0.61 -16.85
CA GLU A 649 -13.21 -0.35 -17.90
C GLU A 649 -12.68 -1.69 -17.34
N LEU A 650 -11.75 -1.63 -16.37
CA LEU A 650 -10.86 -2.73 -15.99
C LEU A 650 -11.24 -3.40 -14.66
N ASP A 651 -11.68 -4.66 -14.73
CA ASP A 651 -12.09 -5.46 -13.57
C ASP A 651 -10.99 -5.55 -12.48
N ASP A 652 -11.28 -5.06 -11.27
CA ASP A 652 -10.39 -4.93 -10.10
C ASP A 652 -8.96 -4.41 -10.43
N VAL A 653 -8.89 -3.21 -11.03
CA VAL A 653 -7.65 -2.42 -11.21
C VAL A 653 -7.78 -1.06 -10.54
N ILE A 654 -6.79 -0.65 -9.75
CA ILE A 654 -6.71 0.68 -9.11
C ILE A 654 -5.83 1.60 -9.95
N VAL A 655 -6.30 2.80 -10.31
CA VAL A 655 -5.59 3.71 -11.23
C VAL A 655 -5.43 5.10 -10.62
N GLY A 656 -4.20 5.60 -10.56
CA GLY A 656 -3.90 6.97 -10.15
C GLY A 656 -3.05 7.70 -11.19
N ILE A 657 -3.39 8.95 -11.50
CA ILE A 657 -2.71 9.81 -12.48
C ILE A 657 -2.20 11.07 -11.78
N GLY A 658 -1.05 10.92 -11.12
CA GLY A 658 -0.35 11.97 -10.38
C GLY A 658 -0.02 13.20 -11.21
N ILE A 659 0.26 14.30 -10.51
CA ILE A 659 0.74 15.54 -11.11
C ILE A 659 2.27 15.61 -11.02
N ALA A 660 2.88 16.08 -12.11
CA ALA A 660 4.33 16.28 -12.17
C ALA A 660 4.66 17.78 -12.21
N ASN A 661 5.58 18.18 -13.08
CA ASN A 661 5.97 19.57 -13.31
C ASN A 661 4.93 20.37 -14.11
N ALA A 662 3.75 20.56 -13.51
CA ALA A 662 2.60 21.23 -14.11
C ALA A 662 2.47 22.72 -13.76
N GLY A 663 3.37 23.31 -12.96
CA GLY A 663 3.19 24.64 -12.36
C GLY A 663 2.91 25.79 -13.33
N ASP A 664 3.24 25.62 -14.61
CA ASP A 664 2.97 26.55 -15.70
C ASP A 664 2.05 25.96 -16.80
N VAL A 665 1.34 24.84 -16.54
CA VAL A 665 0.64 24.02 -17.55
C VAL A 665 -0.88 23.94 -17.31
N SER A 666 -1.61 24.83 -17.97
CA SER A 666 -3.07 24.84 -18.01
C SER A 666 -3.65 23.69 -18.86
N PRO A 667 -4.81 23.10 -18.50
CA PRO A 667 -5.58 22.21 -19.37
C PRO A 667 -6.40 22.96 -20.43
N ASN A 668 -6.56 24.28 -20.28
CA ASN A 668 -7.49 25.11 -21.02
C ASN A 668 -6.81 25.67 -22.28
N LEU A 669 -7.08 25.05 -23.43
CA LEU A 669 -6.32 25.32 -24.67
C LEU A 669 -6.79 26.52 -25.48
N ILE A 670 -7.99 27.03 -25.22
CA ILE A 670 -8.55 28.17 -25.97
C ILE A 670 -8.12 29.46 -25.28
N ASP A 671 -7.46 30.32 -26.05
CA ASP A 671 -7.10 31.68 -25.61
C ASP A 671 -8.27 32.62 -25.88
N ASN A 672 -8.82 33.25 -24.83
CA ASN A 672 -9.98 34.15 -24.98
C ASN A 672 -9.54 35.56 -25.47
N GLY A 673 -8.24 35.86 -25.47
CA GLY A 673 -7.70 37.15 -25.93
C GLY A 673 -7.88 38.32 -24.94
N ASP A 674 -8.36 38.04 -23.73
CA ASP A 674 -8.53 38.99 -22.62
C ASP A 674 -7.67 38.66 -21.39
N GLY A 675 -6.78 37.66 -21.51
CA GLY A 675 -5.98 37.14 -20.40
C GLY A 675 -6.65 36.00 -19.63
N THR A 676 -7.74 35.40 -20.12
CA THR A 676 -8.29 34.14 -19.62
C THR A 676 -8.19 33.03 -20.65
N PHE A 677 -8.07 31.78 -20.19
CA PHE A 677 -8.19 30.59 -21.04
C PHE A 677 -9.56 29.93 -20.85
N SER A 678 -9.97 29.12 -21.83
CA SER A 678 -11.13 28.25 -21.72
C SER A 678 -10.86 26.85 -22.27
N GLY A 679 -11.59 25.86 -21.78
CA GLY A 679 -11.53 24.49 -22.27
C GLY A 679 -12.24 24.29 -23.62
N GLU A 680 -11.97 23.17 -24.29
CA GLU A 680 -12.56 22.88 -25.62
C GLU A 680 -14.02 22.38 -25.57
N GLY A 681 -14.63 22.25 -24.39
CA GLY A 681 -16.02 21.82 -24.21
C GLY A 681 -17.03 22.97 -24.19
N ASN A 682 -18.32 22.67 -24.36
CA ASN A 682 -19.40 23.69 -24.22
C ASN A 682 -19.69 24.01 -22.74
N THR A 683 -19.13 23.22 -21.82
CA THR A 683 -19.14 23.42 -20.37
C THR A 683 -17.77 23.07 -19.79
N SER A 684 -17.52 23.49 -18.55
CA SER A 684 -16.32 23.09 -17.80
C SER A 684 -16.27 21.56 -17.55
N ILE A 685 -17.41 20.92 -17.30
CA ILE A 685 -17.50 19.45 -17.18
C ILE A 685 -17.14 18.77 -18.51
N GLU A 686 -17.66 19.24 -19.66
CA GLU A 686 -17.24 18.71 -20.97
C GLU A 686 -15.75 18.95 -21.25
N SER A 687 -15.17 20.03 -20.72
CA SER A 687 -13.74 20.33 -20.86
C SER A 687 -12.88 19.37 -20.02
N ALA A 688 -13.31 19.06 -18.80
CA ALA A 688 -12.70 18.05 -17.95
C ALA A 688 -12.80 16.65 -18.59
N GLU A 689 -13.94 16.35 -19.22
CA GLU A 689 -14.13 15.11 -19.98
C GLU A 689 -13.18 15.02 -21.19
N ILE A 690 -13.00 16.11 -21.95
CA ILE A 690 -12.07 16.16 -23.11
C ILE A 690 -10.61 15.99 -22.67
N MET A 691 -10.18 16.66 -21.60
CA MET A 691 -8.79 16.55 -21.13
C MET A 691 -8.52 15.21 -20.43
N GLY A 692 -9.49 14.69 -19.69
CA GLY A 692 -9.39 13.36 -19.08
C GLY A 692 -9.39 12.25 -20.13
N GLN A 693 -10.18 12.35 -21.19
CA GLN A 693 -10.15 11.40 -22.31
C GLN A 693 -8.74 11.28 -22.93
N ARG A 694 -7.98 12.39 -23.06
CA ARG A 694 -6.60 12.37 -23.59
C ARG A 694 -5.62 11.63 -22.68
N GLN A 695 -5.75 11.83 -21.36
CA GLN A 695 -4.96 11.11 -20.36
C GLN A 695 -5.33 9.61 -20.37
N TYR A 696 -6.62 9.29 -20.41
CA TYR A 696 -7.14 7.92 -20.56
C TYR A 696 -6.64 7.24 -21.85
N ASP A 697 -6.76 7.88 -23.02
CA ASP A 697 -6.39 7.29 -24.32
C ASP A 697 -4.90 6.95 -24.36
N THR A 698 -4.08 7.84 -23.81
CA THR A 698 -2.63 7.65 -23.67
C THR A 698 -2.33 6.51 -22.70
N LEU A 699 -2.98 6.46 -21.52
CA LEU A 699 -2.68 5.46 -20.50
C LEU A 699 -3.21 4.07 -20.88
N SER A 700 -4.40 3.97 -21.48
CA SER A 700 -4.93 2.73 -22.07
C SER A 700 -4.02 2.20 -23.18
N THR A 701 -3.47 3.08 -24.02
CA THR A 701 -2.43 2.72 -25.00
C THR A 701 -1.16 2.20 -24.30
N LEU A 702 -0.70 2.84 -23.22
CA LEU A 702 0.49 2.43 -22.48
C LEU A 702 0.33 1.10 -21.74
N ILE A 703 -0.86 0.81 -21.19
CA ILE A 703 -1.21 -0.49 -20.57
C ILE A 703 -1.08 -1.64 -21.58
N ASN A 704 -1.50 -1.40 -22.82
CA ASN A 704 -1.45 -2.38 -23.92
C ASN A 704 -0.12 -2.40 -24.70
N ALA A 705 0.79 -1.46 -24.43
CA ALA A 705 2.06 -1.31 -25.14
C ALA A 705 3.19 -2.16 -24.53
N THR A 706 4.32 -2.23 -25.25
CA THR A 706 5.57 -2.73 -24.68
C THR A 706 5.96 -1.88 -23.47
N SER A 707 6.33 -2.55 -22.37
CA SER A 707 6.85 -1.95 -21.15
C SER A 707 8.15 -2.64 -20.73
N GLU A 708 9.04 -1.89 -20.09
CA GLU A 708 10.26 -2.40 -19.47
C GLU A 708 9.93 -3.04 -18.11
N LEU A 709 10.68 -4.05 -17.68
CA LEU A 709 10.51 -4.65 -16.34
C LEU A 709 11.35 -3.85 -15.34
N ILE A 710 10.79 -3.48 -14.19
CA ILE A 710 11.57 -2.92 -13.09
C ILE A 710 12.38 -4.04 -12.43
N GLU A 711 13.69 -3.86 -12.28
CA GLU A 711 14.58 -4.85 -11.67
C GLU A 711 15.60 -4.22 -10.70
N GLY A 712 15.83 -4.86 -9.55
CA GLY A 712 16.79 -4.44 -8.53
C GLY A 712 16.16 -3.86 -7.25
N SER A 713 17.01 -3.40 -6.33
CA SER A 713 16.60 -3.00 -4.97
C SER A 713 15.67 -1.78 -4.92
N ILE A 714 14.86 -1.76 -3.88
CA ILE A 714 14.05 -0.61 -3.47
C ILE A 714 14.76 0.14 -2.35
N VAL A 715 14.78 1.48 -2.44
CA VAL A 715 15.30 2.36 -1.38
C VAL A 715 14.49 3.65 -1.37
N ALA A 716 14.03 4.10 -0.21
CA ALA A 716 13.48 5.44 -0.02
C ALA A 716 14.23 6.18 1.10
N LYS A 717 14.43 7.49 0.90
CA LYS A 717 15.11 8.39 1.84
C LYS A 717 14.46 9.77 1.82
N LEU A 718 14.20 10.34 2.99
CA LEU A 718 13.66 11.69 3.20
C LEU A 718 14.58 12.49 4.12
N SER A 719 14.73 13.78 3.82
CA SER A 719 15.32 14.77 4.72
C SER A 719 14.42 16.01 4.75
N TYR A 720 14.10 16.52 5.93
CA TYR A 720 13.47 17.81 6.11
C TYR A 720 14.51 18.92 6.02
N VAL A 721 14.15 20.02 5.36
CA VAL A 721 15.05 21.15 5.06
C VAL A 721 14.36 22.45 5.49
N ASP A 722 15.08 23.31 6.20
CA ASP A 722 14.63 24.70 6.40
C ASP A 722 14.85 25.51 5.12
N MET A 723 13.84 25.53 4.26
CA MET A 723 13.89 26.22 2.97
C MET A 723 14.02 27.74 3.13
N SER A 724 13.82 28.30 4.33
CA SER A 724 14.05 29.73 4.57
C SER A 724 15.52 30.13 4.71
N ASN A 725 16.44 29.16 4.82
CA ASN A 725 17.83 29.39 5.21
C ASN A 725 18.84 28.36 4.61
N VAL A 726 18.60 27.86 3.40
CA VAL A 726 19.52 26.95 2.70
C VAL A 726 20.70 27.73 2.13
N THR A 727 21.92 27.25 2.36
CA THR A 727 23.14 27.78 1.71
C THR A 727 23.53 26.91 0.51
N LEU A 728 23.73 27.54 -0.65
CA LEU A 728 24.15 26.91 -1.89
C LEU A 728 25.67 26.67 -1.93
N ASN A 729 26.06 25.42 -2.12
CA ASN A 729 27.45 25.00 -2.21
C ASN A 729 28.13 25.56 -3.46
N GLY A 730 29.38 26.01 -3.30
CA GLY A 730 30.20 26.56 -4.39
C GLY A 730 29.83 27.99 -4.84
N VAL A 731 28.60 28.44 -4.60
CA VAL A 731 28.13 29.80 -4.89
C VAL A 731 28.75 30.79 -3.90
N LYS A 732 29.08 32.00 -4.37
CA LYS A 732 29.70 33.06 -3.56
C LYS A 732 28.95 34.37 -3.73
N SER A 733 28.44 34.89 -2.61
CA SER A 733 27.91 36.25 -2.52
C SER A 733 28.95 37.30 -2.92
N THR A 734 28.45 38.40 -3.46
CA THR A 734 29.25 39.57 -3.85
C THR A 734 28.70 40.82 -3.18
N THR A 735 29.40 41.96 -3.29
CA THR A 735 28.85 43.25 -2.83
C THR A 735 27.68 43.76 -3.69
N ALA A 736 27.44 43.17 -4.87
CA ALA A 736 26.34 43.51 -5.77
C ALA A 736 25.13 42.56 -5.65
N ASP A 737 25.36 41.31 -5.27
CA ASP A 737 24.33 40.33 -4.88
C ASP A 737 24.82 39.62 -3.60
N PRO A 738 24.47 40.15 -2.41
CA PRO A 738 24.93 39.59 -1.13
C PRO A 738 24.20 38.31 -0.71
N TYR A 739 23.04 38.03 -1.30
CA TYR A 739 22.22 36.84 -1.01
C TYR A 739 22.33 35.76 -2.10
N ALA A 740 23.19 35.94 -3.10
CA ALA A 740 23.40 35.03 -4.22
C ALA A 740 23.56 33.55 -3.84
N ASN A 741 24.10 33.26 -2.64
CA ASN A 741 24.34 31.90 -2.15
C ASN A 741 23.27 31.36 -1.18
N GLY A 742 22.15 32.03 -0.97
CA GLY A 742 21.14 31.64 0.04
C GLY A 742 19.71 31.65 -0.48
N THR A 743 18.81 30.91 0.17
CA THR A 743 17.36 31.15 0.10
C THR A 743 16.92 32.19 1.14
N CYS A 744 15.64 32.59 1.09
CA CYS A 744 15.08 33.69 1.86
C CYS A 744 13.86 33.26 2.69
N PRO A 745 13.50 33.97 3.78
CA PRO A 745 12.22 33.80 4.45
C PRO A 745 11.04 33.97 3.48
N ALA A 746 10.02 33.13 3.61
CA ALA A 746 8.90 33.06 2.67
C ALA A 746 8.17 34.40 2.49
N VAL A 747 8.10 34.87 1.24
CA VAL A 747 7.37 36.08 0.82
C VAL A 747 6.52 35.77 -0.41
N VAL A 748 5.23 36.09 -0.32
CA VAL A 748 4.31 36.16 -1.45
C VAL A 748 4.52 37.52 -2.16
N GLY A 749 4.78 37.49 -3.47
CA GLY A 749 4.87 38.69 -4.31
C GLY A 749 3.49 39.24 -4.71
N GLU A 750 3.40 40.50 -5.14
CA GLU A 750 2.08 41.11 -5.40
C GLU A 750 1.30 40.52 -6.58
N ASN A 751 1.97 40.00 -7.62
CA ASN A 751 1.28 39.39 -8.76
C ASN A 751 0.61 38.05 -8.43
N PHE A 752 0.80 37.49 -7.21
CA PHE A 752 -0.09 36.46 -6.66
C PHE A 752 -1.57 36.94 -6.64
N ALA A 753 -1.81 38.24 -6.45
CA ALA A 753 -3.14 38.82 -6.48
C ALA A 753 -3.74 38.93 -7.90
N ALA A 754 -2.98 38.68 -8.97
CA ALA A 754 -3.48 38.66 -10.35
C ALA A 754 -4.23 37.35 -10.70
N GLY A 755 -4.01 36.28 -9.93
CA GLY A 755 -4.38 34.91 -10.34
C GLY A 755 -3.64 34.50 -11.61
N THR A 756 -4.23 33.60 -12.40
CA THR A 756 -3.69 33.11 -13.68
C THR A 756 -4.77 33.14 -14.77
N GLU A 757 -4.44 32.68 -15.98
CA GLU A 757 -5.39 32.47 -17.08
C GLU A 757 -6.47 31.42 -16.76
N ASP A 758 -6.20 30.48 -15.84
CA ASP A 758 -7.15 29.44 -15.38
C ASP A 758 -8.16 29.99 -14.35
N GLY A 759 -7.84 31.10 -13.69
CA GLY A 759 -8.64 31.71 -12.62
C GLY A 759 -8.05 33.06 -12.23
N ARG A 760 -8.68 34.15 -12.69
CA ARG A 760 -8.18 35.51 -12.49
C ARG A 760 -8.54 36.03 -11.11
N GLY A 761 -7.54 36.61 -10.44
CA GLY A 761 -7.70 37.25 -9.14
C GLY A 761 -8.28 38.66 -9.25
N LEU A 762 -7.65 39.61 -8.56
CA LEU A 762 -8.04 41.01 -8.60
C LEU A 762 -7.62 41.62 -9.94
N GLY A 763 -8.59 41.75 -10.87
CA GLY A 763 -8.43 42.30 -12.23
C GLY A 763 -8.06 43.80 -12.35
N TRP A 764 -7.22 44.27 -11.44
CA TRP A 764 -6.46 45.53 -11.49
C TRP A 764 -4.97 45.32 -11.18
N PHE A 765 -4.52 44.06 -11.07
CA PHE A 765 -3.15 43.63 -11.32
C PHE A 765 -3.01 43.08 -12.75
N THR A 766 -1.77 43.05 -13.24
CA THR A 766 -1.36 42.32 -14.44
C THR A 766 -0.19 41.43 -14.04
N GLU A 767 -0.07 40.23 -14.61
CA GLU A 767 1.13 39.41 -14.41
C GLU A 767 2.37 40.07 -15.04
N GLY A 768 3.54 39.79 -14.48
CA GLY A 768 4.80 40.42 -14.88
C GLY A 768 4.93 41.92 -14.54
N ASP A 769 3.98 42.52 -13.79
CA ASP A 769 4.13 43.89 -13.31
C ASP A 769 5.21 43.99 -12.22
N LEU A 770 6.01 45.05 -12.27
CA LEU A 770 7.11 45.33 -11.35
C LEU A 770 6.96 46.72 -10.67
N GLU A 771 5.89 47.47 -10.97
CA GLU A 771 5.61 48.78 -10.34
C GLU A 771 4.72 48.65 -9.09
N ALA A 772 5.38 48.51 -7.93
CA ALA A 772 4.79 48.30 -6.61
C ALA A 772 3.47 49.03 -6.32
N ASN A 773 2.38 48.27 -6.13
CA ASN A 773 1.04 48.80 -5.95
C ASN A 773 0.89 49.55 -4.60
N PRO A 774 0.70 50.89 -4.58
CA PRO A 774 0.79 51.66 -3.34
C PRO A 774 -0.27 51.32 -2.28
N LEU A 775 -1.42 50.77 -2.68
CA LEU A 775 -2.47 50.34 -1.77
C LEU A 775 -2.10 49.03 -1.08
N PHE A 776 -1.51 48.08 -1.80
CA PHE A 776 -1.12 46.78 -1.26
C PHE A 776 0.20 46.82 -0.50
N VAL A 777 1.18 47.65 -0.91
CA VAL A 777 2.35 47.96 -0.07
C VAL A 777 1.90 48.54 1.28
N ALA A 778 0.93 49.45 1.29
CA ALA A 778 0.37 49.99 2.53
C ALA A 778 -0.40 48.94 3.35
N LEU A 779 -1.12 48.01 2.71
CA LEU A 779 -1.83 46.93 3.40
C LEU A 779 -0.87 45.91 4.02
N GLY A 780 0.14 45.46 3.28
CA GLY A 780 1.19 44.56 3.76
C GLY A 780 1.95 45.17 4.93
N ALA A 781 2.38 46.43 4.81
CA ALA A 781 2.98 47.20 5.91
C ALA A 781 2.07 47.32 7.16
N THR A 782 0.76 47.50 6.96
CA THR A 782 -0.23 47.57 8.05
C THR A 782 -0.42 46.22 8.77
N ILE A 783 -0.15 45.10 8.09
CA ILE A 783 -0.16 43.75 8.69
C ILE A 783 1.19 43.47 9.36
N LYS A 784 2.29 43.52 8.61
CA LYS A 784 3.67 43.42 9.09
C LYS A 784 4.66 43.93 8.05
N ASP A 785 5.40 44.99 8.36
CA ASP A 785 6.50 45.50 7.53
C ASP A 785 7.50 44.39 7.16
N THR A 786 7.73 44.17 5.87
CA THR A 786 8.76 43.24 5.39
C THR A 786 10.15 43.86 5.58
N PRO A 787 11.06 43.29 6.38
CA PRO A 787 12.36 43.89 6.67
C PRO A 787 13.20 44.06 5.39
N GLN A 788 13.92 45.18 5.24
CA GLN A 788 14.68 45.50 4.02
C GLN A 788 15.59 44.36 3.56
N TRP A 789 16.31 43.71 4.48
CA TRP A 789 17.21 42.59 4.15
C TRP A 789 16.49 41.39 3.51
N VAL A 790 15.20 41.20 3.80
CA VAL A 790 14.37 40.16 3.19
C VAL A 790 13.93 40.59 1.79
N GLN A 791 13.58 41.86 1.59
CA GLN A 791 13.31 42.44 0.26
C GLN A 791 14.56 42.31 -0.64
N ASP A 792 15.73 42.67 -0.11
CA ASP A 792 17.01 42.57 -0.80
C ASP A 792 17.34 41.10 -1.17
N CYS A 793 16.99 40.13 -0.30
CA CYS A 793 17.18 38.69 -0.53
C CYS A 793 16.23 38.16 -1.60
N GLN A 794 14.95 38.54 -1.54
CA GLN A 794 13.90 38.16 -2.50
C GLN A 794 14.12 38.75 -3.91
N ASN A 795 15.17 39.57 -4.09
CA ASN A 795 15.52 40.33 -5.28
C ASN A 795 14.52 41.46 -5.58
N ALA A 796 15.06 42.59 -6.09
CA ALA A 796 14.31 43.81 -6.35
C ALA A 796 13.14 43.67 -7.34
N ASN A 797 13.08 42.58 -8.12
CA ASN A 797 11.94 42.30 -9.00
C ASN A 797 10.70 41.83 -8.20
N LYS A 798 10.86 41.12 -7.07
CA LYS A 798 9.72 40.69 -6.23
C LYS A 798 9.27 41.82 -5.32
N VAL A 799 8.18 42.49 -5.67
CA VAL A 799 7.47 43.40 -4.76
C VAL A 799 6.77 42.58 -3.66
N PRO A 800 7.09 42.76 -2.37
CA PRO A 800 6.49 41.98 -1.29
C PRO A 800 5.03 42.38 -1.01
N LEU A 801 4.11 41.40 -1.10
CA LEU A 801 2.73 41.54 -0.66
C LEU A 801 2.57 41.10 0.80
N LEU A 802 3.08 39.90 1.13
CA LEU A 802 3.04 39.34 2.49
C LEU A 802 4.30 38.53 2.78
N ALA A 803 5.04 38.89 3.84
CA ALA A 803 6.13 38.06 4.38
C ALA A 803 5.58 36.94 5.26
N THR A 804 4.92 35.95 4.65
CA THR A 804 4.18 34.87 5.32
C THR A 804 5.06 34.04 6.27
N GLY A 805 6.34 33.84 5.92
CA GLY A 805 7.31 33.14 6.77
C GLY A 805 7.76 33.92 8.01
N LEU A 806 7.40 35.21 8.14
CA LEU A 806 7.76 36.07 9.27
C LEU A 806 6.57 36.39 10.19
N MET A 807 5.38 35.82 9.94
CA MET A 807 4.19 36.14 10.71
C MET A 807 4.23 35.56 12.15
N GLU A 808 3.47 36.19 13.04
CA GLU A 808 3.39 35.84 14.47
C GLU A 808 1.92 35.67 14.88
N PRO A 809 1.57 34.80 15.85
CA PRO A 809 2.47 33.98 16.67
C PRO A 809 3.08 32.77 15.93
N THR A 810 2.55 32.42 14.76
CA THR A 810 3.05 31.37 13.86
C THR A 810 3.18 31.90 12.43
N PRO A 811 4.12 31.37 11.63
CA PRO A 811 4.22 31.72 10.21
C PRO A 811 2.96 31.24 9.46
N TRP A 812 2.56 31.99 8.44
CA TRP A 812 1.36 31.70 7.65
C TRP A 812 1.58 30.64 6.56
N THR A 813 2.82 30.19 6.38
CA THR A 813 3.26 29.14 5.43
C THR A 813 4.37 28.29 6.08
N PRO A 814 4.49 26.99 5.75
CA PRO A 814 5.61 26.16 6.22
C PRO A 814 6.95 26.65 5.66
N SER A 815 8.02 26.48 6.45
CA SER A 815 9.42 26.69 6.01
C SER A 815 10.24 25.40 6.06
N ILE A 816 9.97 24.54 7.04
CA ILE A 816 10.56 23.21 7.16
C ILE A 816 9.81 22.25 6.24
N LEU A 817 10.47 21.74 5.21
CA LEU A 817 9.83 21.03 4.10
C LEU A 817 10.57 19.73 3.76
N PRO A 818 9.84 18.66 3.40
CA PRO A 818 10.46 17.40 3.00
C PRO A 818 11.03 17.47 1.59
N VAL A 819 12.25 16.93 1.41
CA VAL A 819 12.75 16.46 0.12
C VAL A 819 13.03 14.96 0.21
N GLN A 820 12.57 14.19 -0.76
CA GLN A 820 12.61 12.72 -0.69
C GLN A 820 12.92 12.12 -2.07
N ILE A 821 13.66 11.02 -2.05
CA ILE A 821 13.99 10.19 -3.21
C ILE A 821 13.45 8.80 -2.97
N VAL A 822 12.74 8.26 -3.95
CA VAL A 822 12.31 6.86 -3.99
C VAL A 822 12.93 6.19 -5.21
N LYS A 823 13.76 5.17 -4.99
CA LYS A 823 14.35 4.31 -6.03
C LYS A 823 13.59 2.99 -6.09
N LEU A 824 13.13 2.61 -7.28
CA LEU A 824 12.45 1.36 -7.61
C LEU A 824 13.24 0.67 -8.73
N GLY A 825 14.18 -0.20 -8.38
CA GLY A 825 15.06 -0.81 -9.39
C GLY A 825 15.89 0.25 -10.12
N GLN A 826 15.71 0.36 -11.44
CA GLN A 826 16.31 1.38 -12.31
C GLN A 826 15.46 2.65 -12.52
N PHE A 827 14.25 2.71 -11.95
CA PHE A 827 13.40 3.90 -11.99
C PHE A 827 13.50 4.66 -10.67
N ALA A 828 13.35 5.99 -10.68
CA ALA A 828 13.26 6.77 -9.45
C ALA A 828 12.19 7.87 -9.52
N ILE A 829 11.69 8.26 -8.35
CA ILE A 829 10.77 9.38 -8.15
C ILE A 829 11.48 10.40 -7.27
N ALA A 830 11.61 11.63 -7.77
CA ALA A 830 11.93 12.80 -6.96
C ALA A 830 10.63 13.34 -6.36
N VAL A 831 10.58 13.53 -5.05
CA VAL A 831 9.38 13.96 -4.32
C VAL A 831 9.60 15.39 -3.79
N THR A 832 8.66 16.29 -4.09
CA THR A 832 8.74 17.71 -3.73
C THR A 832 7.37 18.29 -3.33
N SER A 833 7.37 19.31 -2.46
CA SER A 833 6.15 19.92 -1.88
C SER A 833 5.66 21.20 -2.59
N PHE A 834 6.08 21.39 -3.84
CA PHE A 834 5.82 22.60 -4.64
C PHE A 834 5.03 22.28 -5.90
N GLU A 835 4.36 23.29 -6.45
CA GLU A 835 3.94 23.34 -7.84
C GLU A 835 5.15 23.69 -8.73
N VAL A 836 5.68 22.72 -9.47
CA VAL A 836 6.95 22.87 -10.18
C VAL A 836 6.71 23.23 -11.65
N THR A 837 7.29 24.33 -12.15
CA THR A 837 7.17 24.70 -13.56
C THR A 837 7.86 23.71 -14.51
N THR A 838 7.52 23.78 -15.79
CA THR A 838 8.01 22.86 -16.81
C THR A 838 9.54 22.78 -16.82
N MET A 839 10.26 23.91 -16.85
CA MET A 839 11.73 23.89 -16.88
C MET A 839 12.34 23.55 -15.52
N ALA A 840 11.75 24.00 -14.40
CA ALA A 840 12.20 23.61 -13.07
C ALA A 840 12.15 22.08 -12.88
N GLY A 841 11.10 21.42 -13.35
CA GLY A 841 10.95 19.97 -13.32
C GLY A 841 11.95 19.23 -14.21
N ARG A 842 12.20 19.73 -15.42
CA ARG A 842 13.24 19.20 -16.34
C ARG A 842 14.64 19.29 -15.70
N ARG A 843 14.95 20.40 -15.04
CA ARG A 843 16.21 20.59 -14.28
C ARG A 843 16.32 19.62 -13.09
N ILE A 844 15.26 19.44 -12.31
CA ILE A 844 15.23 18.46 -11.19
C ILE A 844 15.43 17.02 -11.67
N ARG A 845 14.67 16.57 -12.69
CA ARG A 845 14.82 15.21 -13.25
C ARG A 845 16.25 14.97 -13.75
N THR A 846 16.88 15.98 -14.34
CA THR A 846 18.29 15.92 -14.79
C THR A 846 19.23 15.74 -13.60
N THR A 847 19.19 16.62 -12.59
CA THR A 847 20.06 16.55 -11.40
C THR A 847 19.92 15.22 -10.65
N VAL A 848 18.69 14.75 -10.43
CA VAL A 848 18.45 13.49 -9.72
C VAL A 848 18.91 12.28 -10.54
N LYS A 849 18.76 12.32 -11.86
CA LYS A 849 19.24 11.24 -12.76
C LYS A 849 20.76 11.17 -12.82
N GLU A 850 21.44 12.32 -12.81
CA GLU A 850 22.90 12.37 -12.70
C GLU A 850 23.38 11.88 -11.33
N ALA A 851 22.73 12.31 -10.23
CA ALA A 851 23.09 11.91 -8.87
C ALA A 851 22.85 10.42 -8.58
N LEU A 852 21.86 9.77 -9.22
CA LEU A 852 21.53 8.35 -9.03
C LEU A 852 22.14 7.41 -10.10
N ALA A 853 22.97 7.93 -11.01
CA ALA A 853 23.52 7.15 -12.12
C ALA A 853 24.33 5.91 -11.64
N ASP A 854 25.15 6.07 -10.60
CA ASP A 854 25.93 4.96 -10.00
C ASP A 854 25.06 3.94 -9.23
N ALA A 855 23.83 4.31 -8.85
CA ALA A 855 22.82 3.39 -8.32
C ALA A 855 22.04 2.64 -9.43
N GLY A 856 22.39 2.84 -10.70
CA GLY A 856 21.78 2.18 -11.86
C GLY A 856 20.47 2.80 -12.35
N VAL A 857 20.13 4.02 -11.94
CA VAL A 857 18.88 4.69 -12.33
C VAL A 857 18.96 5.22 -13.78
N THR A 858 17.96 4.87 -14.60
CA THR A 858 17.89 5.19 -16.02
C THR A 858 16.76 6.17 -16.37
N GLU A 859 15.71 6.26 -15.57
CA GLU A 859 14.62 7.25 -15.70
C GLU A 859 14.27 7.83 -14.32
N VAL A 860 13.93 9.12 -14.29
CA VAL A 860 13.44 9.81 -13.10
C VAL A 860 12.11 10.48 -13.44
N GLU A 861 11.11 10.30 -12.58
CA GLU A 861 9.88 11.08 -12.58
C GLU A 861 9.81 12.02 -11.37
N LEU A 862 8.93 13.01 -11.42
CA LEU A 862 8.70 13.99 -10.36
C LEU A 862 7.29 13.80 -9.78
N ALA A 863 7.20 13.46 -8.49
CA ALA A 863 6.00 13.65 -7.70
C ALA A 863 6.05 15.06 -7.09
N ALA A 864 5.35 16.00 -7.74
CA ALA A 864 5.17 17.35 -7.23
C ALA A 864 4.11 17.36 -6.10
N ILE A 865 3.91 18.50 -5.42
CA ILE A 865 2.77 18.73 -4.51
C ILE A 865 2.57 17.60 -3.46
N SER A 866 3.70 17.08 -2.93
CA SER A 866 3.74 15.87 -2.08
C SER A 866 4.27 16.13 -0.68
N ASN A 867 3.74 15.40 0.31
CA ASN A 867 4.07 15.42 1.76
C ASN A 867 3.88 16.77 2.50
N ALA A 868 3.79 17.88 1.77
CA ALA A 868 3.43 19.22 2.23
C ALA A 868 3.01 20.06 1.02
N TYR A 869 2.54 21.30 1.28
CA TYR A 869 2.22 22.28 0.25
C TYR A 869 2.86 23.65 0.55
N VAL A 870 3.55 24.22 -0.43
CA VAL A 870 4.22 25.52 -0.29
C VAL A 870 4.30 26.32 -1.59
N GLN A 871 3.16 26.49 -2.26
CA GLN A 871 3.04 27.26 -3.50
C GLN A 871 4.03 26.76 -4.57
N TYR A 872 4.63 27.68 -5.34
CA TYR A 872 5.29 27.38 -6.61
C TYR A 872 6.81 27.25 -6.51
N MET A 873 7.40 26.63 -7.53
CA MET A 873 8.84 26.57 -7.76
C MET A 873 9.16 26.79 -9.25
N THR A 874 9.55 28.02 -9.57
CA THR A 874 10.08 28.44 -10.87
C THR A 874 11.59 28.20 -10.98
N THR A 875 12.15 28.33 -12.19
CA THR A 875 13.59 28.60 -12.39
C THR A 875 13.97 30.01 -11.89
N ARG A 876 15.27 30.31 -11.77
CA ARG A 876 15.72 31.67 -11.42
C ARG A 876 15.41 32.67 -12.54
N GLU A 877 15.35 32.19 -13.77
CA GLU A 877 15.05 32.96 -14.97
C GLU A 877 13.56 33.31 -15.04
N GLU A 878 12.68 32.33 -14.88
CA GLU A 878 11.23 32.50 -14.73
C GLU A 878 10.89 33.39 -13.51
N TYR A 879 11.56 33.16 -12.37
CA TYR A 879 11.38 33.98 -11.15
C TYR A 879 11.57 35.47 -11.43
N LEU A 880 12.55 35.85 -12.25
CA LEU A 880 12.87 37.25 -12.50
C LEU A 880 11.85 37.96 -13.40
N ILE A 881 10.90 37.25 -14.01
CA ILE A 881 9.76 37.86 -14.73
C ILE A 881 8.63 38.26 -13.77
N GLN A 882 8.43 37.51 -12.67
CA GLN A 882 7.34 37.72 -11.70
C GLN A 882 5.92 37.62 -12.30
N ASP A 883 5.72 36.70 -13.25
CA ASP A 883 4.41 36.07 -13.49
C ASP A 883 3.94 35.33 -12.21
N TYR A 884 2.70 34.83 -12.17
CA TYR A 884 2.06 34.29 -10.97
C TYR A 884 2.92 33.25 -10.23
N GLU A 885 3.54 32.31 -10.94
CA GLU A 885 4.42 31.28 -10.39
C GLU A 885 5.68 31.91 -9.75
N GLY A 886 6.21 32.97 -10.35
CA GLY A 886 7.38 33.70 -9.85
C GLY A 886 7.07 34.50 -8.58
N ALA A 887 5.91 35.18 -8.57
CA ALA A 887 5.39 35.84 -7.37
C ALA A 887 5.13 34.85 -6.23
N SER A 888 4.69 33.63 -6.58
CA SER A 888 4.34 32.56 -5.66
C SER A 888 5.51 31.62 -5.28
N THR A 889 6.68 31.79 -5.88
CA THR A 889 7.92 31.08 -5.48
C THR A 889 8.50 31.72 -4.22
N LEU A 890 8.16 31.17 -3.05
CA LEU A 890 8.24 31.90 -1.77
C LEU A 890 9.65 32.13 -1.23
N PHE A 891 10.60 31.23 -1.46
CA PHE A 891 11.93 31.26 -0.81
C PHE A 891 13.01 32.00 -1.62
N GLY A 892 12.58 32.85 -2.56
CA GLY A 892 13.44 33.71 -3.37
C GLY A 892 14.03 33.05 -4.62
N PRO A 893 14.86 33.79 -5.39
CA PRO A 893 15.35 33.38 -6.72
C PRO A 893 16.28 32.15 -6.72
N ASN A 894 16.58 31.59 -5.54
CA ASN A 894 17.48 30.46 -5.34
C ASN A 894 16.75 29.17 -4.92
N GLN A 895 15.42 29.20 -4.77
CA GLN A 895 14.62 28.07 -4.27
C GLN A 895 14.84 26.78 -5.07
N LEU A 896 14.78 26.82 -6.40
CA LEU A 896 15.04 25.65 -7.25
C LEU A 896 16.47 25.09 -7.06
N ALA A 897 17.48 25.97 -6.99
CA ALA A 897 18.87 25.54 -6.80
C ALA A 897 19.08 24.86 -5.43
N ALA A 898 18.36 25.33 -4.40
CA ALA A 898 18.33 24.67 -3.10
C ALA A 898 17.66 23.30 -3.17
N VAL A 899 16.48 23.18 -3.79
CA VAL A 899 15.81 21.87 -3.94
C VAL A 899 16.65 20.89 -4.76
N GLN A 900 17.29 21.34 -5.85
CA GLN A 900 18.23 20.50 -6.62
C GLN A 900 19.42 20.04 -5.78
N GLN A 901 20.02 20.91 -4.96
CA GLN A 901 21.12 20.55 -4.06
C GLN A 901 20.68 19.50 -3.02
N GLU A 902 19.54 19.71 -2.38
CA GLU A 902 19.10 18.86 -1.27
C GLU A 902 18.58 17.51 -1.76
N LEU A 903 17.92 17.46 -2.93
CA LEU A 903 17.61 16.20 -3.61
C LEU A 903 18.89 15.44 -4.02
N ALA A 904 19.95 16.14 -4.45
CA ALA A 904 21.25 15.50 -4.73
C ALA A 904 21.95 14.99 -3.45
N ARG A 905 21.80 15.69 -2.31
CA ARG A 905 22.27 15.22 -0.99
C ARG A 905 21.54 13.94 -0.56
N VAL A 906 20.21 13.90 -0.68
CA VAL A 906 19.42 12.70 -0.39
C VAL A 906 19.78 11.55 -1.35
N ALA A 907 19.96 11.84 -2.64
CA ALA A 907 20.35 10.86 -3.64
C ALA A 907 21.72 10.21 -3.35
N ALA A 908 22.70 10.97 -2.84
CA ALA A 908 24.00 10.41 -2.44
C ALA A 908 23.86 9.30 -1.37
N SER A 909 22.93 9.45 -0.43
CA SER A 909 22.60 8.44 0.59
C SER A 909 21.71 7.28 0.08
N VAL A 910 21.20 7.38 -1.15
CA VAL A 910 20.55 6.28 -1.88
C VAL A 910 21.57 5.50 -2.73
N VAL A 911 22.63 6.15 -3.22
CA VAL A 911 23.76 5.51 -3.91
C VAL A 911 24.66 4.75 -2.94
N ASP A 912 25.05 5.37 -1.83
CA ASP A 912 25.94 4.79 -0.83
C ASP A 912 25.32 4.91 0.57
N SER A 913 24.88 3.78 1.13
CA SER A 913 24.26 3.69 2.45
C SER A 913 25.23 3.97 3.62
N SER A 914 26.52 4.24 3.35
CA SER A 914 27.48 4.74 4.34
C SER A 914 27.57 6.27 4.38
N VAL A 915 26.92 6.98 3.44
CA VAL A 915 26.69 8.43 3.52
C VAL A 915 25.52 8.69 4.47
N GLU A 916 25.84 9.13 5.69
CA GLU A 916 24.84 9.47 6.71
C GLU A 916 23.90 10.58 6.21
N LEU A 917 22.59 10.32 6.27
CA LEU A 917 21.55 11.30 5.99
C LEU A 917 20.90 11.74 7.30
N ASP A 918 21.05 13.02 7.64
CA ASP A 918 20.23 13.62 8.70
C ASP A 918 18.77 13.76 8.22
N VAL A 919 17.83 13.33 9.07
CA VAL A 919 16.39 13.54 8.87
C VAL A 919 16.05 15.03 8.95
N GLY A 920 16.88 15.84 9.62
CA GLY A 920 16.78 17.29 9.64
C GLY A 920 15.81 17.85 10.69
N PRO A 921 15.55 19.17 10.68
CA PRO A 921 14.64 19.80 11.63
C PRO A 921 13.23 19.23 11.53
N THR A 922 12.61 18.98 12.69
CA THR A 922 11.20 18.58 12.77
C THR A 922 10.30 19.71 12.27
N PRO A 923 9.35 19.45 11.35
CA PRO A 923 8.39 20.48 10.92
C PRO A 923 7.47 20.90 12.07
N LEU A 924 6.96 22.14 11.98
CA LEU A 924 6.15 22.78 13.02
C LEU A 924 4.94 21.89 13.38
N GLN A 925 4.78 21.63 14.66
CA GLN A 925 3.59 20.96 15.20
C GLN A 925 2.56 22.05 15.52
N LEU A 926 1.39 21.98 14.86
CA LEU A 926 0.31 22.95 15.06
C LEU A 926 -0.78 22.35 15.94
N ASP A 927 -1.17 23.07 16.99
CA ASP A 927 -2.25 22.64 17.89
C ASP A 927 -3.61 22.79 17.20
N ARG A 928 -4.19 21.65 16.79
CA ARG A 928 -5.48 21.54 16.11
C ARG A 928 -6.63 22.14 16.94
N ASP A 929 -6.60 22.01 18.27
CA ASP A 929 -7.64 22.56 19.16
C ASP A 929 -7.56 24.10 19.27
N SER A 930 -6.43 24.70 18.87
CA SER A 930 -6.25 26.16 18.84
C SER A 930 -6.68 26.83 17.53
N MET A 931 -6.98 26.04 16.48
CA MET A 931 -7.24 26.56 15.13
C MET A 931 -8.58 27.27 15.03
N LEU A 932 -8.58 28.40 14.29
CA LEU A 932 -9.78 29.18 14.06
C LEU A 932 -10.65 28.54 12.97
N ASN A 933 -11.95 28.47 13.23
CA ASN A 933 -12.98 28.10 12.26
C ASN A 933 -14.17 29.05 12.43
N PHE A 934 -14.45 29.83 11.37
CA PHE A 934 -15.57 30.75 11.29
C PHE A 934 -16.70 30.23 10.40
N GLN A 935 -16.50 29.08 9.74
CA GLN A 935 -17.50 28.48 8.86
C GLN A 935 -18.61 27.81 9.67
N THR A 936 -19.87 28.09 9.33
CA THR A 936 -21.00 27.58 10.11
C THR A 936 -21.22 26.07 9.91
N GLY A 937 -21.24 25.33 11.01
CA GLY A 937 -21.77 23.97 11.07
C GLY A 937 -23.30 23.93 11.00
N VAL A 938 -23.87 22.74 10.77
CA VAL A 938 -25.32 22.55 10.65
C VAL A 938 -26.01 22.87 11.99
N VAL A 939 -26.97 23.79 11.98
CA VAL A 939 -27.76 24.17 13.17
C VAL A 939 -28.95 23.22 13.37
N LEU A 940 -29.74 23.02 12.31
CA LEU A 940 -31.01 22.30 12.28
C LEU A 940 -31.33 21.92 10.84
N ASP A 941 -31.94 20.76 10.64
CA ASP A 941 -32.70 20.42 9.44
C ASP A 941 -34.20 20.32 9.74
N THR A 942 -35.01 20.71 8.77
CA THR A 942 -36.48 20.58 8.77
C THR A 942 -36.95 19.94 7.46
N ALA A 943 -38.15 19.36 7.48
CA ALA A 943 -38.72 18.66 6.34
C ALA A 943 -40.16 19.13 6.06
N PRO A 944 -40.62 19.05 4.80
CA PRO A 944 -42.01 19.30 4.45
C PRO A 944 -42.93 18.20 5.01
N SER A 945 -44.25 18.40 4.87
CA SER A 945 -45.25 17.38 5.19
C SER A 945 -45.01 16.09 4.39
N GLY A 946 -44.60 15.03 5.09
CA GLY A 946 -44.11 13.78 4.51
C GLY A 946 -42.74 13.35 5.08
N GLY A 947 -41.94 14.29 5.59
CA GLY A 947 -40.61 14.02 6.18
C GLY A 947 -39.46 14.05 5.19
N PHE A 948 -38.23 13.80 5.66
CA PHE A 948 -37.00 13.93 4.88
C PHE A 948 -36.93 13.01 3.65
N SER A 949 -37.62 11.86 3.70
CA SER A 949 -37.78 10.90 2.60
C SER A 949 -38.72 11.36 1.46
N SER A 950 -39.37 12.53 1.60
CA SER A 950 -40.31 13.04 0.59
C SER A 950 -39.63 13.37 -0.73
N VAL A 951 -40.19 12.90 -1.84
CA VAL A 951 -39.82 13.37 -3.19
C VAL A 951 -40.61 14.63 -3.52
N ARG A 952 -39.93 15.77 -3.72
CA ARG A 952 -40.53 17.05 -4.13
C ARG A 952 -40.87 17.05 -5.62
N THR A 953 -39.96 16.54 -6.45
CA THR A 953 -40.10 16.42 -7.91
C THR A 953 -39.77 15.00 -8.33
N GLN A 954 -40.76 14.28 -8.83
CA GLN A 954 -40.59 12.94 -9.36
C GLN A 954 -39.98 12.97 -10.77
N PRO A 955 -39.22 11.94 -11.19
CA PRO A 955 -38.73 11.82 -12.55
C PRO A 955 -39.88 11.61 -13.54
N SER A 956 -39.66 11.97 -14.81
CA SER A 956 -40.57 11.62 -15.91
C SER A 956 -40.68 10.10 -16.05
N SER A 957 -41.82 9.59 -16.50
CA SER A 957 -42.06 8.13 -16.63
C SER A 957 -41.11 7.42 -17.61
N SER A 958 -40.46 8.17 -18.51
CA SER A 958 -39.58 7.65 -19.54
C SER A 958 -38.57 8.68 -20.00
N TYR A 959 -37.35 8.23 -20.30
CA TYR A 959 -36.24 9.01 -20.84
C TYR A 959 -35.58 8.25 -22.00
N ALA A 960 -35.00 8.97 -22.95
CA ALA A 960 -34.20 8.37 -24.02
C ALA A 960 -32.72 8.33 -23.61
N ILE A 961 -31.95 7.41 -24.20
CA ILE A 961 -30.48 7.53 -24.22
C ILE A 961 -30.09 8.84 -24.93
N GLY A 962 -29.10 9.55 -24.38
CA GLY A 962 -28.76 10.93 -24.76
C GLY A 962 -29.64 12.00 -24.10
N SER A 963 -30.36 11.65 -23.02
CA SER A 963 -31.13 12.63 -22.22
C SER A 963 -30.81 12.53 -20.73
N MET A 964 -31.30 13.51 -19.96
CA MET A 964 -30.96 13.68 -18.55
C MET A 964 -32.19 13.38 -17.67
N ALA A 965 -32.05 12.40 -16.78
CA ALA A 965 -33.07 12.07 -15.77
C ALA A 965 -32.76 12.78 -14.44
N SER A 966 -33.80 13.19 -13.71
CA SER A 966 -33.61 13.85 -12.41
C SER A 966 -34.78 13.62 -11.46
N ALA A 967 -34.48 13.60 -10.15
CA ALA A 967 -35.45 13.61 -9.07
C ALA A 967 -34.98 14.54 -7.95
N ILE A 968 -35.91 15.32 -7.39
CA ILE A 968 -35.61 16.25 -6.29
C ILE A 968 -36.30 15.73 -5.02
N PHE A 969 -35.51 15.49 -3.98
CA PHE A 969 -35.93 15.04 -2.66
C PHE A 969 -35.96 16.21 -1.65
N ALA A 970 -36.57 15.98 -0.50
CA ALA A 970 -36.49 16.89 0.64
C ALA A 970 -35.08 16.85 1.25
N GLY A 971 -34.77 15.79 2.00
CA GLY A 971 -33.45 15.57 2.59
C GLY A 971 -32.94 16.68 3.52
N ALA A 972 -31.69 16.54 3.91
CA ALA A 972 -31.00 17.34 4.92
C ALA A 972 -29.63 17.81 4.42
N HIS A 973 -28.84 18.46 5.28
CA HIS A 973 -27.50 18.92 4.96
C HIS A 973 -26.46 17.77 4.91
N PRO A 974 -25.65 17.61 3.84
CA PRO A 974 -24.72 16.48 3.69
C PRO A 974 -23.51 16.49 4.64
N LYS A 975 -23.21 17.61 5.32
CA LYS A 975 -22.28 17.62 6.49
C LYS A 975 -22.70 16.67 7.62
N ASN A 976 -24.00 16.35 7.74
CA ASN A 976 -24.49 15.52 8.83
C ASN A 976 -24.01 14.06 8.68
N ALA A 977 -23.20 13.61 9.63
CA ALA A 977 -22.62 12.26 9.65
C ALA A 977 -21.90 11.88 8.34
N LEU A 978 -21.06 12.79 7.83
CA LEU A 978 -20.26 12.65 6.60
C LEU A 978 -19.67 11.23 6.42
N THR A 979 -19.02 10.70 7.45
CA THR A 979 -18.37 9.37 7.45
C THR A 979 -19.33 8.18 7.42
N LEU A 980 -20.65 8.39 7.59
CA LEU A 980 -21.68 7.35 7.56
C LEU A 980 -22.48 7.32 6.25
N VAL A 981 -22.24 8.25 5.31
CA VAL A 981 -22.97 8.31 4.02
C VAL A 981 -22.05 7.92 2.86
N THR A 982 -22.09 6.64 2.52
CA THR A 982 -21.33 6.03 1.41
C THR A 982 -21.77 6.50 0.03
N SER A 983 -23.03 6.93 -0.11
CA SER A 983 -23.59 7.57 -1.31
C SER A 983 -24.82 8.40 -0.93
N PHE A 984 -24.86 9.66 -1.36
CA PHE A 984 -26.03 10.55 -1.23
C PHE A 984 -27.08 10.29 -2.31
N CYS A 985 -26.70 9.72 -3.45
CA CYS A 985 -27.57 9.49 -4.59
C CYS A 985 -27.19 8.20 -5.35
N ASP A 986 -28.14 7.28 -5.49
CA ASP A 986 -28.01 6.06 -6.28
C ASP A 986 -29.00 6.04 -7.45
N VAL A 987 -28.61 5.36 -8.53
CA VAL A 987 -29.53 4.83 -9.54
C VAL A 987 -29.61 3.33 -9.39
N GLU A 988 -30.82 2.83 -9.13
CA GLU A 988 -31.11 1.40 -9.06
C GLU A 988 -31.87 0.93 -10.30
N LYS A 989 -31.50 -0.24 -10.83
CA LYS A 989 -32.18 -0.91 -11.95
C LYS A 989 -33.08 -2.05 -11.44
N LEU A 990 -34.24 -2.21 -12.06
CA LEU A 990 -35.17 -3.33 -11.84
C LEU A 990 -34.68 -4.59 -12.56
N GLY A 991 -34.41 -5.64 -11.79
CA GLY A 991 -34.04 -6.98 -12.28
C GLY A 991 -35.22 -7.78 -12.83
N SER A 992 -34.90 -8.83 -13.59
CA SER A 992 -35.90 -9.74 -14.19
C SER A 992 -36.66 -10.62 -13.18
N ASP A 993 -36.17 -10.69 -11.94
CA ASP A 993 -36.80 -11.33 -10.78
C ASP A 993 -37.72 -10.36 -10.00
N GLY A 994 -37.71 -9.07 -10.33
CA GLY A 994 -38.44 -8.01 -9.63
C GLY A 994 -37.67 -7.35 -8.48
N SER A 995 -36.39 -7.68 -8.27
CA SER A 995 -35.52 -7.00 -7.31
C SER A 995 -35.00 -5.66 -7.87
N TYR A 996 -34.49 -4.79 -7.00
CA TYR A 996 -33.70 -3.62 -7.42
C TYR A 996 -32.23 -3.85 -7.08
N THR A 997 -31.34 -3.31 -7.90
CA THR A 997 -29.89 -3.34 -7.68
C THR A 997 -29.29 -2.00 -8.06
N THR A 998 -28.50 -1.40 -7.19
CA THR A 998 -27.71 -0.18 -7.50
C THR A 998 -26.78 -0.48 -8.67
N VAL A 999 -26.84 0.37 -9.71
CA VAL A 999 -25.94 0.30 -10.87
C VAL A 999 -25.01 1.51 -10.97
N MET A 1000 -25.32 2.59 -10.26
CA MET A 1000 -24.44 3.76 -10.06
C MET A 1000 -24.72 4.39 -8.70
N THR A 1001 -23.68 5.02 -8.15
CA THR A 1001 -23.67 5.85 -6.93
C THR A 1001 -23.11 7.24 -7.27
N ASP A 1002 -23.12 8.18 -6.33
CA ASP A 1002 -22.50 9.51 -6.45
C ASP A 1002 -20.96 9.52 -6.69
N ALA A 1003 -20.34 8.35 -6.76
CA ALA A 1003 -18.97 8.16 -7.24
C ALA A 1003 -18.85 8.10 -8.77
N HIS A 1004 -19.94 7.79 -9.49
CA HIS A 1004 -19.92 7.61 -10.94
C HIS A 1004 -20.16 8.95 -11.63
N TRP A 1005 -19.28 9.33 -12.54
CA TRP A 1005 -19.27 10.66 -13.21
C TRP A 1005 -20.58 11.04 -13.93
N ASP A 1006 -21.41 10.05 -14.27
CA ASP A 1006 -22.72 10.24 -14.91
C ASP A 1006 -23.87 10.48 -13.93
N LEU A 1007 -23.67 10.29 -12.63
CA LEU A 1007 -24.67 10.46 -11.58
C LEU A 1007 -24.26 11.56 -10.59
N ARG A 1008 -24.78 12.77 -10.81
CA ARG A 1008 -24.52 13.95 -9.99
C ARG A 1008 -25.50 14.03 -8.82
N TYR A 1009 -24.96 14.42 -7.67
CA TYR A 1009 -25.73 14.84 -6.51
C TYR A 1009 -25.59 16.36 -6.35
N HIS A 1010 -26.70 17.09 -6.27
CA HIS A 1010 -26.70 18.51 -5.95
C HIS A 1010 -27.48 18.77 -4.67
N TRP A 1011 -27.01 19.73 -3.89
CA TRP A 1011 -27.64 20.19 -2.67
C TRP A 1011 -27.90 21.71 -2.74
N GLU A 1012 -29.11 22.14 -2.38
CA GLU A 1012 -29.40 23.57 -2.19
C GLU A 1012 -30.21 23.84 -0.91
N ARG A 1013 -29.89 24.95 -0.24
CA ARG A 1013 -30.63 25.45 0.93
C ARG A 1013 -32.05 25.81 0.51
N TYR A 1014 -33.05 25.33 1.26
CA TYR A 1014 -34.46 25.64 0.97
C TYR A 1014 -35.18 26.24 2.18
N LEU A 1015 -35.91 27.33 1.96
CA LEU A 1015 -36.51 28.14 3.02
C LEU A 1015 -35.46 28.56 4.07
N VAL A 1016 -35.63 28.20 5.34
CA VAL A 1016 -34.69 28.55 6.44
C VAL A 1016 -33.82 27.35 6.83
N ALA A 1017 -34.42 26.17 6.95
CA ALA A 1017 -33.76 24.96 7.41
C ALA A 1017 -34.22 23.69 6.66
N GLU A 1018 -34.99 23.82 5.57
CA GLU A 1018 -35.14 22.71 4.65
C GLU A 1018 -33.93 22.68 3.69
N SER A 1019 -33.83 21.63 2.89
CA SER A 1019 -32.99 21.62 1.69
C SER A 1019 -33.77 21.06 0.51
N LYS A 1020 -33.20 21.11 -0.68
CA LYS A 1020 -33.52 20.16 -1.74
C LYS A 1020 -32.26 19.34 -2.02
N ASN A 1021 -32.48 18.08 -2.32
CA ASN A 1021 -31.43 17.13 -2.65
C ASN A 1021 -31.76 16.58 -4.04
N THR A 1022 -31.00 16.96 -5.06
CA THR A 1022 -31.28 16.61 -6.46
C THR A 1022 -30.34 15.51 -6.90
N CYS A 1023 -30.91 14.40 -7.34
CA CYS A 1023 -30.22 13.42 -8.17
C CYS A 1023 -30.35 13.82 -9.64
N GLU A 1024 -29.26 13.78 -10.40
CA GLU A 1024 -29.22 14.01 -11.84
C GLU A 1024 -28.39 12.92 -12.52
N TRP A 1025 -28.99 12.17 -13.46
CA TRP A 1025 -28.31 11.16 -14.26
C TRP A 1025 -28.23 11.60 -15.73
N ASN A 1026 -27.00 11.75 -16.23
CA ASN A 1026 -26.72 11.92 -17.65
C ASN A 1026 -26.73 10.54 -18.34
N ILE A 1027 -27.80 10.19 -19.08
CA ILE A 1027 -27.95 8.86 -19.69
C ILE A 1027 -27.15 8.81 -21.00
N ARG A 1028 -25.81 8.79 -20.93
CA ARG A 1028 -24.94 8.88 -22.13
C ARG A 1028 -25.14 7.73 -23.11
N SER A 1029 -25.03 8.05 -24.40
CA SER A 1029 -24.95 7.03 -25.45
C SER A 1029 -23.66 6.22 -25.32
N GLY A 1030 -23.77 4.89 -25.30
CA GLY A 1030 -22.64 3.96 -25.18
C GLY A 1030 -22.17 3.65 -23.75
N GLY A 1031 -22.61 4.37 -22.72
CA GLY A 1031 -22.20 4.11 -21.34
C GLY A 1031 -22.70 2.76 -20.80
N ARG A 1032 -21.86 2.05 -20.03
CA ARG A 1032 -22.14 0.68 -19.52
C ARG A 1032 -23.50 0.55 -18.82
N THR A 1033 -23.89 1.55 -18.03
CA THR A 1033 -25.10 1.60 -17.20
C THR A 1033 -26.32 2.19 -17.94
N SER A 1034 -26.06 3.04 -18.94
CA SER A 1034 -26.99 3.81 -19.77
C SER A 1034 -27.63 2.98 -20.89
N VAL A 1035 -28.21 1.84 -20.49
CA VAL A 1035 -28.89 0.88 -21.36
C VAL A 1035 -30.39 0.84 -21.08
N ALA A 1036 -31.18 0.27 -22.00
CA ALA A 1036 -32.62 0.17 -21.82
C ALA A 1036 -33.03 -0.64 -20.56
N GLY A 1037 -34.12 -0.23 -19.92
CA GLY A 1037 -34.66 -0.89 -18.71
C GLY A 1037 -35.50 0.04 -17.83
N THR A 1038 -35.95 -0.47 -16.69
CA THR A 1038 -36.68 0.31 -15.68
C THR A 1038 -35.75 0.63 -14.51
N TYR A 1039 -35.77 1.89 -14.08
CA TYR A 1039 -34.84 2.46 -13.10
C TYR A 1039 -35.59 3.30 -12.05
N ARG A 1040 -34.94 3.61 -10.93
CA ARG A 1040 -35.37 4.61 -9.94
C ARG A 1040 -34.15 5.27 -9.28
N PHE A 1041 -34.34 6.48 -8.76
CA PHE A 1041 -33.36 7.14 -7.90
C PHE A 1041 -33.61 6.79 -6.44
N VAL A 1042 -32.54 6.68 -5.66
CA VAL A 1042 -32.60 6.61 -4.20
C VAL A 1042 -31.67 7.68 -3.61
N HIS A 1043 -32.20 8.51 -2.71
CA HIS A 1043 -31.43 9.52 -1.98
C HIS A 1043 -31.47 9.22 -0.49
N ARG A 1044 -30.33 9.34 0.19
CA ARG A 1044 -30.20 9.04 1.62
C ARG A 1044 -29.23 10.00 2.31
N GLY A 1045 -29.33 10.07 3.64
CA GLY A 1045 -28.52 10.95 4.47
C GLY A 1045 -29.00 10.99 5.92
N TYR A 1046 -28.50 11.96 6.68
CA TYR A 1046 -28.85 12.17 8.09
C TYR A 1046 -29.41 13.58 8.32
N SER A 1047 -30.50 13.69 9.07
CA SER A 1047 -31.06 14.97 9.51
C SER A 1047 -30.71 15.28 10.96
N LYS A 1048 -30.38 16.55 11.24
CA LYS A 1048 -30.03 17.04 12.57
C LYS A 1048 -31.21 17.78 13.21
N ASN A 1049 -31.68 17.31 14.37
CA ASN A 1049 -32.72 18.02 15.12
C ASN A 1049 -32.14 19.17 15.99
N LEU A 1050 -33.02 19.97 16.59
CA LEU A 1050 -32.64 21.12 17.44
C LEU A 1050 -31.86 20.76 18.72
N PHE A 1051 -31.77 19.47 19.06
CA PHE A 1051 -30.96 18.94 20.17
C PHE A 1051 -29.66 18.29 19.68
N GLY A 1052 -29.32 18.44 18.39
CA GLY A 1052 -28.14 17.86 17.76
C GLY A 1052 -28.24 16.37 17.44
N THR A 1053 -29.38 15.71 17.67
CA THR A 1053 -29.53 14.29 17.34
C THR A 1053 -29.57 14.10 15.82
N LEU A 1054 -28.71 13.21 15.31
CA LEU A 1054 -28.69 12.80 13.91
C LEU A 1054 -29.62 11.60 13.69
N THR A 1055 -30.44 11.65 12.65
CA THR A 1055 -31.39 10.58 12.29
C THR A 1055 -31.26 10.24 10.81
N ALA A 1056 -30.99 8.97 10.48
CA ALA A 1056 -30.90 8.50 9.10
C ALA A 1056 -32.29 8.55 8.41
N TYR A 1057 -32.29 8.82 7.11
CA TYR A 1057 -33.47 8.71 6.24
C TYR A 1057 -33.08 8.20 4.85
N GLU A 1058 -34.06 7.65 4.13
CA GLU A 1058 -33.97 7.27 2.72
C GLU A 1058 -35.27 7.68 2.00
N GLY A 1059 -35.14 8.31 0.84
CA GLY A 1059 -36.23 8.64 -0.08
C GLY A 1059 -36.02 7.94 -1.42
N ILE A 1060 -37.09 7.39 -1.99
CA ILE A 1060 -37.06 6.59 -3.22
C ILE A 1060 -38.01 7.23 -4.25
N SER A 1061 -37.53 7.42 -5.49
CA SER A 1061 -38.36 7.98 -6.55
C SER A 1061 -39.39 6.99 -7.09
N ASN A 1062 -40.38 7.53 -7.81
CA ASN A 1062 -41.13 6.75 -8.79
C ASN A 1062 -40.17 6.11 -9.81
N THR A 1063 -40.58 4.99 -10.39
CA THR A 1063 -39.84 4.34 -11.46
C THR A 1063 -39.98 5.07 -12.78
N PHE A 1064 -38.94 4.98 -13.61
CA PHE A 1064 -38.90 5.50 -14.97
C PHE A 1064 -38.26 4.49 -15.92
N THR A 1065 -38.56 4.58 -17.21
CA THR A 1065 -38.02 3.67 -18.24
C THR A 1065 -36.98 4.40 -19.08
N VAL A 1066 -35.78 3.83 -19.20
CA VAL A 1066 -34.80 4.25 -20.21
C VAL A 1066 -35.08 3.50 -21.51
N THR A 1067 -35.24 4.23 -22.61
CA THR A 1067 -35.45 3.71 -23.96
C THR A 1067 -34.26 4.02 -24.86
N ALA A 1068 -33.95 3.11 -25.78
CA ALA A 1068 -32.98 3.32 -26.85
C ALA A 1068 -33.45 4.37 -27.87
#